data_AF-A0A6A4L8G6-F1
#
_entry.id   AF-A0A6A4L8G6-F1
#
_cell.length_a   1.000
_cell.length_b   1.000
_cell.length_c   1.000
_cell.angle_alpha   90.00
_cell.angle_beta   90.00
_cell.angle_gamma   90.00
#
_symmetry.space_group_name_H-M   'P 1'
#
loop_
_entity.id
_entity.type
_entity.pdbx_description
1 polymer ?
#
loop_
_entity_poly.entity_id
_entity_poly.type
_entity_poly.pdbx_seq_one_letter_code
_entity_poly.pdbx_strand_id
1 'polypeptide(L)'
;MDSAAISASSPSSYLTAKLRNPNPLPTRLNFPQSKPFPSLKSPIPAPSFHPCRVATTSSSPSQTPSLAKTNLNRLISEFQSLSSPIDRVKRLLHYSALLPPLDDTARTDSNRVMGCTARVWLVVTMDSDGKMRFRADSDSEITRGFCCCLISVLDGAGPEEKRTKGLVGEREGKVPGEAFPSLVVTAEGIEAKGSYAEAQARFLLPDELKVQELVNVLMEKKIGVVAHFYMDPEVQGVLTAAQKHWPHIHISDSLVMADSAVKMAKAGCQYITVLGVDFIVEEDYNPEIVLSCDKSCSVRKDDFYKVSTKCCSSIFKKRMIVNLFLEFVEVSVPHPVYNGWVYRMSSERIGCSLADAASNPAYMNYLEAASMASPSLHVVYINTSLETKANAHELVPTITCTSSNVVPTILQAFAQVPDLNVWYGPDTYMGANIMELFQQMTVMTDDEIAEIHPEHNRDTIRSLLPRLHYYQDGTCIVHHLFGHEVVEKIKEMYCDAFLTAHFEVPGEMFSLAMEAKRRGMGVVGSTQNILDFISHRVQEALERNVNEHLQFVLGTESGMVTAIVARVSRLLGSVKPSSGRPKVNVEIVFPVSSDSITTPSTSSHGLSLGVIPGVASGEGCSINGGCASCPYMKDFLDLLAMGSANGLTGYRGKQPLLSFGVISDVQYADIPDGRSFIGVRRYYRHSILVLQRAVQKWNNSEKLKFTVNFGDIVDGFCPKDQSLSSVEKVVREFETFNGPVYHMIGNHCLYNLPRDKLLPLLKIPTLDGRAYYDFSPVPEFRFVVLDGYDISAIGWPQEHPNSVEALKFLREKNPNSEKNSPENLIGLERRFLMFNGAVGKEQLEWLDSVLQDATESKQKVVVCCHLPLDPGASSKEALLWNYDEVMDLVHRYNCVKVCLAGQIIGWTLDRLHGVHHRVLEAPWSALLAQMPLAT
;
A
#
# COMPACT_ATOMS: atom_id res chain seq x y z
N MET A 1 -32.06 30.07 65.66
CA MET A 1 -32.74 31.29 65.19
C MET A 1 -32.71 31.27 63.66
N ASP A 2 -33.32 30.29 63.00
CA ASP A 2 -34.76 29.94 62.92
C ASP A 2 -35.49 31.00 62.06
N SER A 3 -36.26 30.68 61.01
CA SER A 3 -37.02 29.45 60.67
C SER A 3 -37.17 29.34 59.13
N ALA A 4 -37.11 28.15 58.50
CA ALA A 4 -38.26 27.29 58.09
C ALA A 4 -39.21 27.85 56.99
N ALA A 5 -39.82 27.09 56.06
CA ALA A 5 -39.63 25.73 55.52
C ALA A 5 -40.66 25.43 54.36
N ILE A 6 -40.51 24.30 53.64
CA ILE A 6 -41.58 23.44 53.04
C ILE A 6 -42.40 24.00 51.82
N SER A 7 -42.24 23.48 50.58
CA SER A 7 -42.97 22.35 49.90
C SER A 7 -44.31 22.77 49.21
N ALA A 8 -44.94 22.07 48.23
CA ALA A 8 -44.60 20.98 47.30
C ALA A 8 -45.75 20.76 46.25
N SER A 9 -45.44 20.04 45.15
CA SER A 9 -46.33 19.19 44.30
C SER A 9 -47.52 19.75 43.47
N SER A 10 -47.65 19.17 42.26
CA SER A 10 -48.76 19.24 41.28
C SER A 10 -49.92 18.28 41.63
N PRO A 11 -51.00 18.16 40.81
CA PRO A 11 -51.09 16.95 39.94
C PRO A 11 -52.00 16.98 38.67
N SER A 12 -51.82 15.96 37.81
CA SER A 12 -52.80 15.33 36.87
C SER A 12 -53.33 16.11 35.63
N SER A 13 -53.75 15.48 34.52
CA SER A 13 -54.11 14.06 34.28
C SER A 13 -53.83 13.52 32.85
N TYR A 14 -53.71 12.19 32.74
CA TYR A 14 -53.45 11.37 31.54
C TYR A 14 -54.67 11.16 30.60
N LEU A 15 -54.43 10.89 29.30
CA LEU A 15 -54.76 9.59 28.65
C LEU A 15 -54.27 9.47 27.19
N THR A 16 -54.31 8.25 26.64
CA THR A 16 -53.52 7.79 25.47
C THR A 16 -54.37 7.30 24.28
N ALA A 17 -53.72 7.24 23.10
CA ALA A 17 -53.74 6.12 22.12
C ALA A 17 -54.34 6.30 20.68
N LYS A 18 -53.55 5.78 19.71
CA LYS A 18 -53.90 5.10 18.41
C LYS A 18 -54.20 5.90 17.12
N LEU A 19 -53.27 5.74 16.16
CA LEU A 19 -53.41 5.28 14.76
C LEU A 19 -54.62 5.73 13.89
N ARG A 20 -54.36 6.48 12.80
CA ARG A 20 -54.60 6.07 11.38
C ARG A 20 -54.28 7.20 10.36
N ASN A 21 -53.83 6.79 9.17
CA ASN A 21 -53.87 7.55 7.89
C ASN A 21 -55.05 6.95 7.04
N PRO A 22 -55.63 7.58 5.98
CA PRO A 22 -54.92 8.18 4.83
C PRO A 22 -55.54 9.45 4.14
N ASN A 23 -54.76 10.07 3.22
CA ASN A 23 -55.05 10.77 1.92
C ASN A 23 -56.49 11.21 1.51
N PRO A 24 -56.71 12.26 0.66
CA PRO A 24 -55.90 12.58 -0.55
C PRO A 24 -55.75 14.08 -1.00
N LEU A 25 -55.10 14.27 -2.16
CA LEU A 25 -54.80 15.52 -2.92
C LEU A 25 -55.97 16.15 -3.71
N PRO A 26 -55.85 17.44 -4.07
CA PRO A 26 -56.08 17.97 -5.44
C PRO A 26 -54.91 18.87 -5.95
N THR A 27 -54.35 18.71 -7.17
CA THR A 27 -54.73 19.28 -8.50
C THR A 27 -54.95 20.82 -8.58
N ARG A 28 -54.56 21.58 -9.63
CA ARG A 28 -53.59 21.49 -10.78
C ARG A 28 -53.59 22.87 -11.54
N LEU A 29 -52.79 23.03 -12.63
CA LEU A 29 -52.82 24.09 -13.69
C LEU A 29 -52.02 25.39 -13.40
N ASN A 30 -51.40 26.12 -14.35
CA ASN A 30 -50.97 25.90 -15.75
C ASN A 30 -50.07 27.06 -16.24
N PHE A 31 -49.19 26.84 -17.23
CA PHE A 31 -48.76 27.84 -18.25
C PHE A 31 -48.19 27.10 -19.50
N PRO A 32 -48.05 27.72 -20.71
CA PRO A 32 -48.53 27.09 -21.95
C PRO A 32 -47.45 26.66 -22.96
N GLN A 33 -47.89 25.92 -23.99
CA GLN A 33 -47.08 25.39 -25.10
C GLN A 33 -47.10 26.26 -26.37
N SER A 34 -46.04 26.15 -27.16
CA SER A 34 -46.11 26.13 -28.64
C SER A 34 -44.92 25.31 -29.20
N LYS A 35 -44.99 24.23 -30.00
CA LYS A 35 -45.84 23.68 -31.11
C LYS A 35 -45.09 23.68 -32.48
N PRO A 36 -45.33 22.71 -33.41
CA PRO A 36 -44.30 21.67 -33.71
C PRO A 36 -44.26 21.05 -35.16
N PHE A 37 -43.42 19.99 -35.35
CA PHE A 37 -43.54 18.84 -36.31
C PHE A 37 -43.38 19.11 -37.84
N PRO A 38 -43.22 18.10 -38.75
CA PRO A 38 -43.39 16.61 -38.70
C PRO A 38 -42.12 15.76 -39.04
N SER A 39 -41.96 14.44 -38.83
CA SER A 39 -42.79 13.19 -38.73
C SER A 39 -42.86 12.29 -40.00
N LEU A 40 -42.90 10.95 -39.78
CA LEU A 40 -43.24 9.76 -40.63
C LEU A 40 -42.22 8.62 -40.33
N LYS A 41 -42.54 7.32 -40.10
CA LYS A 41 -43.79 6.52 -39.99
C LYS A 41 -43.58 5.28 -39.08
N SER A 42 -44.68 4.63 -38.69
CA SER A 42 -44.84 3.50 -37.73
C SER A 42 -45.18 2.15 -38.43
N PRO A 43 -45.70 1.08 -37.77
CA PRO A 43 -45.22 0.23 -36.64
C PRO A 43 -45.29 -1.31 -36.98
N ILE A 44 -45.65 -2.19 -35.99
CA ILE A 44 -46.15 -3.62 -36.06
C ILE A 44 -45.10 -4.71 -35.71
N PRO A 45 -45.40 -5.77 -34.89
CA PRO A 45 -46.15 -5.87 -33.62
C PRO A 45 -45.41 -6.70 -32.54
N ALA A 46 -46.03 -6.95 -31.38
CA ALA A 46 -45.60 -8.00 -30.44
C ALA A 46 -46.47 -9.28 -30.58
N PRO A 47 -45.90 -10.51 -30.53
CA PRO A 47 -46.67 -11.75 -30.48
C PRO A 47 -46.78 -12.33 -29.06
N SER A 48 -47.89 -13.02 -28.78
CA SER A 48 -48.18 -13.61 -27.46
C SER A 48 -48.80 -15.01 -27.53
N PHE A 49 -48.21 -15.94 -26.78
CA PHE A 49 -48.77 -17.17 -26.18
C PHE A 49 -49.23 -18.40 -27.00
N HIS A 50 -48.90 -19.55 -26.39
CA HIS A 50 -49.63 -20.84 -26.28
C HIS A 50 -49.21 -22.08 -27.11
N PRO A 51 -49.43 -23.32 -26.57
CA PRO A 51 -48.57 -24.48 -26.84
C PRO A 51 -49.24 -25.66 -27.58
N CYS A 52 -48.45 -26.57 -28.16
CA CYS A 52 -48.88 -27.97 -28.36
C CYS A 52 -47.69 -28.96 -28.52
N ARG A 53 -47.98 -30.26 -28.35
CA ARG A 53 -47.07 -31.43 -28.37
C ARG A 53 -46.71 -31.91 -29.80
N VAL A 54 -45.66 -32.75 -29.88
CA VAL A 54 -45.37 -33.92 -30.78
C VAL A 54 -43.83 -34.01 -30.93
N ALA A 55 -43.12 -35.14 -30.84
CA ALA A 55 -43.44 -36.52 -30.45
C ALA A 55 -42.19 -37.20 -29.84
N THR A 56 -42.38 -38.38 -29.24
CA THR A 56 -41.29 -39.25 -28.76
C THR A 56 -40.56 -39.93 -29.91
N THR A 57 -39.28 -39.63 -30.09
CA THR A 57 -38.31 -40.51 -30.79
C THR A 57 -37.04 -40.59 -29.96
N SER A 58 -36.66 -41.79 -29.55
CA SER A 58 -35.43 -42.06 -28.81
C SER A 58 -34.22 -41.97 -29.73
N SER A 59 -33.36 -40.97 -29.50
CA SER A 59 -32.01 -40.89 -30.06
C SER A 59 -31.01 -40.51 -28.97
N SER A 60 -29.81 -41.08 -29.06
CA SER A 60 -28.72 -40.99 -28.08
C SER A 60 -28.22 -39.54 -27.83
N PRO A 61 -27.53 -39.29 -26.70
CA PRO A 61 -27.03 -37.96 -26.35
C PRO A 61 -25.84 -37.57 -27.23
N SER A 62 -26.10 -36.93 -28.37
CA SER A 62 -25.10 -36.18 -29.11
C SER A 62 -24.91 -34.78 -28.49
N GLN A 63 -23.66 -34.34 -28.40
CA GLN A 63 -23.24 -33.13 -27.68
C GLN A 63 -23.98 -31.86 -28.17
N THR A 64 -24.89 -31.33 -27.36
CA THR A 64 -25.33 -29.94 -27.49
C THR A 64 -24.23 -29.01 -26.96
N PRO A 65 -23.82 -27.96 -27.71
CA PRO A 65 -22.89 -26.95 -27.20
C PRO A 65 -23.45 -26.28 -25.95
N SER A 66 -22.62 -26.06 -24.92
CA SER A 66 -23.04 -25.32 -23.72
C SER A 66 -23.55 -23.93 -24.07
N LEU A 67 -24.54 -23.45 -23.33
CA LEU A 67 -25.17 -22.15 -23.59
C LEU A 67 -24.13 -21.02 -23.52
N ALA A 68 -23.21 -21.12 -22.55
CA ALA A 68 -22.07 -20.21 -22.39
C ALA A 68 -21.12 -20.23 -23.60
N LYS A 69 -20.81 -21.39 -24.21
CA LYS A 69 -19.95 -21.48 -25.41
C LYS A 69 -20.59 -20.77 -26.61
N THR A 70 -21.92 -20.84 -26.73
CA THR A 70 -22.67 -20.12 -27.78
C THR A 70 -22.65 -18.60 -27.54
N ASN A 71 -22.92 -18.15 -26.32
CA ASN A 71 -22.92 -16.73 -25.96
C ASN A 71 -21.53 -16.08 -26.10
N LEU A 72 -20.48 -16.79 -25.67
CA LEU A 72 -19.09 -16.33 -25.80
C LEU A 72 -18.68 -16.17 -27.27
N ASN A 73 -19.00 -17.14 -28.14
CA ASN A 73 -18.70 -17.04 -29.57
C ASN A 73 -19.43 -15.85 -30.23
N ARG A 74 -20.68 -15.57 -29.84
CA ARG A 74 -21.42 -14.39 -30.30
C ARG A 74 -20.71 -13.10 -29.91
N LEU A 75 -20.30 -12.97 -28.66
CA LEU A 75 -19.61 -11.78 -28.13
C LEU A 75 -18.23 -11.58 -28.78
N ILE A 76 -17.46 -12.66 -28.97
CA ILE A 76 -16.17 -12.62 -29.70
C ILE A 76 -16.38 -12.12 -31.14
N SER A 77 -17.33 -12.69 -31.89
CA SER A 77 -17.62 -12.28 -33.27
C SER A 77 -18.04 -10.81 -33.36
N GLU A 78 -18.80 -10.34 -32.37
CA GLU A 78 -19.26 -8.96 -32.29
C GLU A 78 -18.08 -7.99 -32.10
N PHE A 79 -17.20 -8.23 -31.11
CA PHE A 79 -16.02 -7.38 -30.89
C PHE A 79 -14.96 -7.51 -31.99
N GLN A 80 -14.82 -8.66 -32.64
CA GLN A 80 -13.93 -8.86 -33.79
C GLN A 80 -14.38 -8.10 -35.04
N SER A 81 -15.69 -7.92 -35.26
CA SER A 81 -16.22 -7.11 -36.37
C SER A 81 -15.90 -5.60 -36.25
N LEU A 82 -15.46 -5.14 -35.07
CA LEU A 82 -15.08 -3.75 -34.82
C LEU A 82 -13.60 -3.56 -35.13
N SER A 83 -13.31 -2.90 -36.25
CA SER A 83 -11.94 -2.65 -36.74
C SER A 83 -11.20 -1.57 -35.94
N SER A 84 -11.89 -0.55 -35.45
CA SER A 84 -11.28 0.54 -34.68
C SER A 84 -11.30 0.27 -33.17
N PRO A 85 -10.18 0.46 -32.44
CA PRO A 85 -10.13 0.32 -30.98
C PRO A 85 -11.16 1.19 -30.25
N ILE A 86 -11.41 2.41 -30.73
CA ILE A 86 -12.37 3.33 -30.10
C ILE A 86 -13.81 2.80 -30.17
N ASP A 87 -14.15 2.03 -31.21
CA ASP A 87 -15.50 1.48 -31.36
C ASP A 87 -15.72 0.24 -30.47
N ARG A 88 -14.64 -0.48 -30.13
CA ARG A 88 -14.67 -1.52 -29.08
C ARG A 88 -14.92 -0.90 -27.71
N VAL A 89 -14.27 0.23 -27.39
CA VAL A 89 -14.54 0.97 -26.14
C VAL A 89 -15.98 1.50 -26.11
N LYS A 90 -16.48 2.11 -27.19
CA LYS A 90 -17.90 2.52 -27.30
C LYS A 90 -18.87 1.34 -27.12
N ARG A 91 -18.57 0.17 -27.68
CA ARG A 91 -19.37 -1.06 -27.50
C ARG A 91 -19.41 -1.49 -26.04
N LEU A 92 -18.26 -1.43 -25.36
CA LEU A 92 -18.15 -1.78 -23.94
C LEU A 92 -18.89 -0.79 -23.03
N LEU A 93 -18.81 0.51 -23.30
CA LEU A 93 -19.59 1.54 -22.60
C LEU A 93 -21.10 1.37 -22.83
N HIS A 94 -21.51 1.02 -24.05
CA HIS A 94 -22.91 0.66 -24.36
C HIS A 94 -23.38 -0.54 -23.55
N TYR A 95 -22.57 -1.59 -23.43
CA TYR A 95 -22.86 -2.72 -22.54
C TYR A 95 -22.93 -2.31 -21.07
N SER A 96 -22.09 -1.38 -20.61
CA SER A 96 -22.21 -0.85 -19.24
C SER A 96 -23.60 -0.23 -18.97
N ALA A 97 -24.17 0.46 -19.97
CA ALA A 97 -25.48 1.08 -19.88
C ALA A 97 -26.66 0.08 -20.03
N LEU A 98 -26.39 -1.14 -20.52
CA LEU A 98 -27.37 -2.24 -20.57
C LEU A 98 -27.39 -3.06 -19.28
N LEU A 99 -26.37 -2.97 -18.42
CA LEU A 99 -26.32 -3.71 -17.17
C LEU A 99 -27.36 -3.13 -16.18
N PRO A 100 -28.30 -3.94 -15.65
CA PRO A 100 -29.24 -3.46 -14.65
C PRO A 100 -28.51 -2.98 -13.39
N PRO A 101 -28.91 -1.84 -12.79
CA PRO A 101 -28.28 -1.34 -11.57
C PRO A 101 -28.46 -2.34 -10.42
N LEU A 102 -27.40 -2.51 -9.63
CA LEU A 102 -27.45 -3.27 -8.40
C LEU A 102 -28.13 -2.44 -7.30
N ASP A 103 -28.90 -3.10 -6.43
CA ASP A 103 -29.52 -2.48 -5.26
C ASP A 103 -28.44 -2.00 -4.28
N ASP A 104 -28.60 -0.81 -3.69
CA ASP A 104 -27.66 -0.27 -2.70
C ASP A 104 -27.50 -1.19 -1.49
N THR A 105 -28.54 -1.94 -1.13
CA THR A 105 -28.48 -2.96 -0.06
C THR A 105 -27.57 -4.15 -0.40
N ALA A 106 -27.20 -4.34 -1.66
CA ALA A 106 -26.29 -5.37 -2.13
C ALA A 106 -24.86 -4.86 -2.39
N ARG A 107 -24.59 -3.55 -2.25
CA ARG A 107 -23.24 -2.95 -2.31
C ARG A 107 -22.48 -3.10 -0.99
N THR A 108 -22.50 -4.30 -0.41
CA THR A 108 -21.79 -4.65 0.84
C THR A 108 -20.39 -5.20 0.54
N ASP A 109 -19.46 -5.08 1.49
CA ASP A 109 -18.11 -5.65 1.32
C ASP A 109 -18.12 -7.17 1.15
N SER A 110 -19.12 -7.89 1.70
CA SER A 110 -19.31 -9.33 1.47
C SER A 110 -19.57 -9.71 0.00
N ASN A 111 -20.07 -8.75 -0.81
CA ASN A 111 -20.34 -8.93 -2.23
C ASN A 111 -19.25 -8.30 -3.11
N ARG A 112 -18.19 -7.73 -2.51
CA ARG A 112 -17.15 -6.99 -3.21
C ARG A 112 -16.11 -7.96 -3.80
N VAL A 113 -15.73 -7.74 -5.05
CA VAL A 113 -14.62 -8.43 -5.69
C VAL A 113 -13.32 -7.73 -5.29
N MET A 114 -12.42 -8.48 -4.65
CA MET A 114 -11.13 -7.98 -4.16
C MET A 114 -10.07 -8.08 -5.27
N GLY A 115 -9.07 -7.17 -5.24
CA GLY A 115 -7.97 -7.15 -6.21
C GLY A 115 -8.22 -6.40 -7.53
N CYS A 116 -9.36 -5.72 -7.69
CA CYS A 116 -9.61 -4.84 -8.84
C CYS A 116 -9.27 -3.38 -8.51
N THR A 117 -8.61 -2.67 -9.44
CA THR A 117 -8.32 -1.21 -9.35
C THR A 117 -9.60 -0.37 -9.25
N ALA A 118 -10.66 -0.82 -9.92
CA ALA A 118 -12.03 -0.32 -9.79
C ALA A 118 -12.81 -1.21 -8.81
N ARG A 119 -13.67 -0.64 -7.97
CA ARG A 119 -14.52 -1.42 -7.08
C ARG A 119 -15.58 -2.14 -7.90
N VAL A 120 -15.77 -3.42 -7.65
CA VAL A 120 -16.81 -4.25 -8.28
C VAL A 120 -17.58 -4.96 -7.19
N TRP A 121 -18.90 -5.00 -7.31
CA TRP A 121 -19.77 -5.83 -6.49
C TRP A 121 -20.43 -6.88 -7.38
N LEU A 122 -20.52 -8.13 -6.91
CA LEU A 122 -21.08 -9.26 -7.61
C LEU A 122 -22.01 -10.05 -6.67
N VAL A 123 -23.24 -10.26 -7.11
CA VAL A 123 -24.23 -11.12 -6.45
C VAL A 123 -24.54 -12.29 -7.38
N VAL A 124 -24.44 -13.50 -6.82
CA VAL A 124 -24.79 -14.76 -7.51
C VAL A 124 -25.92 -15.42 -6.74
N THR A 125 -26.98 -15.78 -7.45
CA THR A 125 -28.15 -16.50 -6.89
C THR A 125 -28.49 -17.69 -7.76
N MET A 126 -29.19 -18.68 -7.22
CA MET A 126 -29.75 -19.79 -8.01
C MET A 126 -31.24 -19.54 -8.22
N ASP A 127 -31.73 -19.70 -9.45
CA ASP A 127 -33.17 -19.64 -9.73
C ASP A 127 -33.89 -20.97 -9.46
N SER A 128 -35.22 -20.97 -9.63
CA SER A 128 -36.08 -22.15 -9.43
C SER A 128 -35.78 -23.31 -10.37
N ASP A 129 -35.07 -23.06 -11.48
CA ASP A 129 -34.73 -24.05 -12.49
C ASP A 129 -33.30 -24.59 -12.28
N GLY A 130 -32.64 -24.22 -11.18
CA GLY A 130 -31.27 -24.64 -10.86
C GLY A 130 -30.19 -23.92 -11.66
N LYS A 131 -30.48 -22.73 -12.21
CA LYS A 131 -29.55 -21.95 -13.03
C LYS A 131 -29.00 -20.75 -12.26
N MET A 132 -27.74 -20.43 -12.51
CA MET A 132 -27.09 -19.29 -11.87
C MET A 132 -27.58 -17.98 -12.48
N ARG A 133 -27.89 -17.02 -11.61
CA ARG A 133 -28.27 -15.64 -11.93
C ARG A 133 -27.29 -14.66 -11.33
N PHE A 134 -26.72 -13.82 -12.19
CA PHE A 134 -25.65 -12.89 -11.83
C PHE A 134 -26.15 -11.45 -11.90
N ARG A 135 -25.78 -10.64 -10.90
CA ARG A 135 -25.91 -9.19 -10.93
C ARG A 135 -24.59 -8.58 -10.49
N ALA A 136 -24.13 -7.55 -11.17
CA ALA A 136 -22.90 -6.87 -10.80
C ALA A 136 -23.02 -5.37 -11.00
N ASP A 137 -22.14 -4.61 -10.36
CA ASP A 137 -21.97 -3.18 -10.58
C ASP A 137 -20.53 -2.76 -10.28
N SER A 138 -20.13 -1.59 -10.77
CA SER A 138 -18.78 -1.05 -10.56
C SER A 138 -18.75 0.47 -10.57
N ASP A 139 -17.79 1.06 -9.85
CA ASP A 139 -17.49 2.50 -9.88
C ASP A 139 -16.82 2.96 -11.20
N SER A 140 -16.42 2.03 -12.07
CA SER A 140 -15.88 2.29 -13.41
C SER A 140 -16.84 1.81 -14.50
N GLU A 141 -17.24 2.69 -15.43
CA GLU A 141 -18.11 2.33 -16.56
C GLU A 141 -17.48 1.26 -17.47
N ILE A 142 -16.16 1.29 -17.65
CA ILE A 142 -15.42 0.29 -18.44
C ILE A 142 -15.48 -1.07 -17.75
N THR A 143 -15.23 -1.11 -16.45
CA THR A 143 -15.28 -2.34 -15.64
C THR A 143 -16.70 -2.90 -15.58
N ARG A 144 -17.71 -2.03 -15.43
CA ARG A 144 -19.13 -2.38 -15.50
C ARG A 144 -19.51 -2.95 -16.88
N GLY A 145 -18.93 -2.43 -17.95
CA GLY A 145 -19.05 -3.00 -19.31
C GLY A 145 -18.47 -4.41 -19.41
N PHE A 146 -17.30 -4.67 -18.81
CA PHE A 146 -16.73 -6.03 -18.74
C PHE A 146 -17.58 -6.99 -17.88
N CYS A 147 -18.13 -6.51 -16.76
CA CYS A 147 -19.09 -7.27 -15.96
C CYS A 147 -20.32 -7.67 -16.81
N CYS A 148 -20.85 -6.76 -17.61
CA CYS A 148 -21.95 -7.05 -18.53
C CYS A 148 -21.56 -8.09 -19.60
N CYS A 149 -20.35 -8.02 -20.17
CA CYS A 149 -19.84 -9.07 -21.07
C CYS A 149 -19.89 -10.45 -20.39
N LEU A 150 -19.30 -10.54 -19.19
CA LEU A 150 -19.19 -11.79 -18.44
C LEU A 150 -20.56 -12.37 -18.04
N ILE A 151 -21.45 -11.52 -17.54
CA ILE A 151 -22.83 -11.89 -17.19
C ILE A 151 -23.59 -12.39 -18.43
N SER A 152 -23.44 -11.72 -19.59
CA SER A 152 -24.09 -12.17 -20.83
C SER A 152 -23.62 -13.55 -21.35
N VAL A 153 -22.47 -14.04 -20.85
CA VAL A 153 -21.96 -15.39 -21.15
C VAL A 153 -22.43 -16.41 -20.10
N LEU A 154 -22.45 -16.05 -18.82
CA LEU A 154 -22.68 -16.98 -17.71
C LEU A 154 -24.12 -17.05 -17.19
N ASP A 155 -24.95 -16.03 -17.40
CA ASP A 155 -26.31 -15.99 -16.85
C ASP A 155 -27.22 -17.06 -17.46
N GLY A 156 -27.87 -17.84 -16.61
CA GLY A 156 -28.69 -18.99 -17.02
C GLY A 156 -27.91 -20.28 -17.26
N ALA A 157 -26.59 -20.32 -17.04
CA ALA A 157 -25.79 -21.54 -17.08
C ALA A 157 -25.99 -22.40 -15.81
N GLY A 158 -25.78 -23.72 -15.95
CA GLY A 158 -25.78 -24.65 -14.82
C GLY A 158 -24.48 -24.56 -13.99
N PRO A 159 -24.49 -24.85 -12.67
CA PRO A 159 -23.29 -24.79 -11.84
C PRO A 159 -22.15 -25.73 -12.28
N GLU A 160 -22.47 -26.80 -13.01
CA GLU A 160 -21.52 -27.75 -13.63
C GLU A 160 -20.79 -27.17 -14.87
N GLU A 161 -21.36 -26.17 -15.57
CA GLU A 161 -20.78 -25.63 -16.83
C GLU A 161 -19.57 -24.69 -16.61
N LYS A 162 -19.08 -24.56 -15.37
CA LYS A 162 -18.05 -23.57 -14.95
C LYS A 162 -16.65 -23.71 -15.58
N ARG A 163 -16.39 -24.67 -16.48
CA ARG A 163 -15.07 -24.85 -17.13
C ARG A 163 -14.81 -23.86 -18.27
N THR A 164 -14.93 -22.54 -18.01
CA THR A 164 -14.64 -21.50 -19.02
C THR A 164 -13.15 -21.44 -19.40
N LYS A 165 -12.22 -21.78 -18.48
CA LYS A 165 -10.78 -21.93 -18.78
C LYS A 165 -10.53 -22.99 -19.88
N GLY A 166 -11.22 -24.13 -19.81
CA GLY A 166 -11.08 -25.21 -20.80
C GLY A 166 -11.50 -24.79 -22.22
N LEU A 167 -12.51 -23.94 -22.34
CA LEU A 167 -13.02 -23.45 -23.63
C LEU A 167 -12.08 -22.46 -24.34
N VAL A 168 -11.14 -21.84 -23.62
CA VAL A 168 -10.09 -20.99 -24.22
C VAL A 168 -8.93 -21.88 -24.67
N GLY A 169 -8.46 -22.80 -23.81
CA GLY A 169 -7.39 -23.75 -24.15
C GLY A 169 -7.69 -24.63 -25.37
N GLU A 170 -8.94 -25.11 -25.52
CA GLU A 170 -9.40 -25.84 -26.71
C GLU A 170 -9.19 -25.07 -28.03
N ARG A 171 -9.14 -23.73 -28.00
CA ARG A 171 -9.00 -22.87 -29.19
C ARG A 171 -7.55 -22.49 -29.49
N GLU A 172 -6.65 -22.61 -28.51
CA GLU A 172 -5.20 -22.43 -28.67
C GLU A 172 -4.48 -23.73 -29.05
N GLY A 173 -5.20 -24.87 -29.10
CA GLY A 173 -4.61 -26.18 -29.35
C GLY A 173 -3.95 -26.81 -28.13
N LYS A 174 -4.17 -26.26 -26.93
CA LYS A 174 -3.66 -26.83 -25.67
C LYS A 174 -4.41 -28.13 -25.33
N VAL A 175 -3.66 -29.20 -25.19
CA VAL A 175 -4.16 -30.53 -24.82
C VAL A 175 -4.49 -30.53 -23.32
N PRO A 176 -5.62 -31.12 -22.86
CA PRO A 176 -5.87 -31.35 -21.44
C PRO A 176 -4.73 -32.21 -20.84
N GLY A 177 -4.08 -31.72 -19.78
CA GLY A 177 -2.96 -32.42 -19.12
C GLY A 177 -1.56 -31.91 -19.47
N GLU A 178 -1.39 -30.64 -19.85
CA GLU A 178 -0.05 -30.02 -19.90
C GLU A 178 0.59 -30.04 -18.50
N ALA A 179 1.83 -30.51 -18.40
CA ALA A 179 2.62 -30.54 -17.17
C ALA A 179 2.79 -29.12 -16.57
N PHE A 180 3.01 -29.04 -15.26
CA PHE A 180 3.52 -27.80 -14.65
C PHE A 180 4.93 -27.48 -15.19
N PRO A 181 5.28 -26.19 -15.35
CA PRO A 181 6.62 -25.80 -15.75
C PRO A 181 7.66 -26.23 -14.70
N SER A 182 8.87 -26.60 -15.13
CA SER A 182 9.90 -27.13 -14.24
C SER A 182 11.34 -26.77 -14.67
N LEU A 183 12.25 -26.73 -13.70
CA LEU A 183 13.69 -26.68 -13.92
C LEU A 183 14.32 -28.02 -13.55
N VAL A 184 15.05 -28.63 -14.48
CA VAL A 184 15.87 -29.82 -14.24
C VAL A 184 17.33 -29.39 -14.05
N VAL A 185 17.86 -29.62 -12.85
CA VAL A 185 19.26 -29.38 -12.50
C VAL A 185 20.04 -30.69 -12.64
N THR A 186 21.15 -30.65 -13.38
CA THR A 186 22.07 -31.79 -13.53
C THR A 186 23.50 -31.37 -13.13
N ALA A 187 24.46 -32.30 -13.23
CA ALA A 187 25.87 -31.98 -13.01
C ALA A 187 26.47 -31.11 -14.14
N GLU A 188 25.86 -31.13 -15.33
CA GLU A 188 26.32 -30.41 -16.52
C GLU A 188 25.66 -29.03 -16.70
N GLY A 189 24.50 -28.77 -16.09
CA GLY A 189 23.79 -27.50 -16.23
C GLY A 189 22.35 -27.52 -15.72
N ILE A 190 21.53 -26.64 -16.30
CA ILE A 190 20.10 -26.47 -16.00
C ILE A 190 19.32 -26.53 -17.31
N GLU A 191 18.27 -27.35 -17.34
CA GLU A 191 17.31 -27.44 -18.46
C GLU A 191 15.94 -26.93 -17.99
N ALA A 192 15.28 -26.10 -18.81
CA ALA A 192 13.99 -25.52 -18.48
C ALA A 192 12.87 -26.13 -19.32
N LYS A 193 11.72 -26.39 -18.68
CA LYS A 193 10.50 -26.88 -19.34
C LYS A 193 9.37 -25.88 -19.16
N GLY A 194 8.96 -25.25 -20.26
CA GLY A 194 7.88 -24.26 -20.31
C GLY A 194 8.36 -22.82 -20.10
N SER A 195 7.62 -21.88 -20.69
CA SER A 195 7.87 -20.43 -20.73
C SER A 195 8.26 -19.82 -19.37
N TYR A 196 7.58 -20.23 -18.31
CA TYR A 196 7.85 -19.79 -16.95
C TYR A 196 9.24 -20.23 -16.46
N ALA A 197 9.56 -21.52 -16.59
CA ALA A 197 10.87 -22.04 -16.20
C ALA A 197 12.00 -21.47 -17.06
N GLU A 198 11.75 -21.21 -18.35
CA GLU A 198 12.74 -20.55 -19.23
C GLU A 198 13.07 -19.13 -18.77
N ALA A 199 12.08 -18.37 -18.27
CA ALA A 199 12.32 -17.07 -17.66
C ALA A 199 13.18 -17.20 -16.40
N GLN A 200 12.82 -18.13 -15.50
CA GLN A 200 13.60 -18.44 -14.30
C GLN A 200 15.05 -18.84 -14.62
N ALA A 201 15.26 -19.70 -15.62
CA ALA A 201 16.60 -20.15 -16.03
C ALA A 201 17.51 -19.02 -16.52
N ARG A 202 16.98 -18.05 -17.28
CA ARG A 202 17.76 -16.89 -17.73
C ARG A 202 18.30 -16.08 -16.56
N PHE A 203 17.52 -15.94 -15.50
CA PHE A 203 17.89 -15.18 -14.30
C PHE A 203 18.96 -15.86 -13.43
N LEU A 204 19.11 -17.18 -13.54
CA LEU A 204 20.15 -17.96 -12.84
C LEU A 204 21.55 -17.81 -13.48
N LEU A 205 21.63 -17.25 -14.69
CA LEU A 205 22.86 -17.01 -15.44
C LEU A 205 23.01 -15.50 -15.73
N PRO A 206 23.30 -14.68 -14.69
CA PRO A 206 23.42 -13.23 -14.84
C PRO A 206 24.59 -12.82 -15.74
N ASP A 207 24.46 -11.67 -16.39
CA ASP A 207 25.52 -11.04 -17.18
C ASP A 207 26.76 -10.73 -16.31
N GLU A 208 27.90 -11.35 -16.62
CA GLU A 208 29.16 -11.16 -15.89
C GLU A 208 29.61 -9.70 -15.87
N LEU A 209 29.28 -8.90 -16.89
CA LEU A 209 29.61 -7.47 -16.91
C LEU A 209 28.81 -6.72 -15.84
N LYS A 210 27.48 -6.90 -15.79
CA LYS A 210 26.63 -6.29 -14.74
C LYS A 210 27.06 -6.74 -13.33
N VAL A 211 27.42 -8.02 -13.17
CA VAL A 211 27.94 -8.55 -11.90
C VAL A 211 29.25 -7.85 -11.50
N GLN A 212 30.19 -7.71 -12.43
CA GLN A 212 31.49 -7.08 -12.13
C GLN A 212 31.36 -5.58 -11.84
N GLU A 213 30.49 -4.87 -12.54
CA GLU A 213 30.19 -3.45 -12.28
C GLU A 213 29.59 -3.25 -10.88
N LEU A 214 28.59 -4.06 -10.51
CA LEU A 214 28.03 -4.07 -9.16
C LEU A 214 29.11 -4.33 -8.10
N VAL A 215 29.90 -5.39 -8.27
CA VAL A 215 30.99 -5.77 -7.36
C VAL A 215 31.99 -4.64 -7.18
N ASN A 216 32.38 -3.94 -8.25
CA ASN A 216 33.29 -2.81 -8.18
C ASN A 216 32.73 -1.69 -7.29
N VAL A 217 31.46 -1.31 -7.49
CA VAL A 217 30.80 -0.26 -6.69
C VAL A 217 30.68 -0.67 -5.21
N LEU A 218 30.28 -1.93 -4.94
CA LEU A 218 30.15 -2.43 -3.57
C LEU A 218 31.50 -2.47 -2.83
N MET A 219 32.58 -2.87 -3.52
CA MET A 219 33.94 -2.88 -2.97
C MET A 219 34.47 -1.46 -2.72
N GLU A 220 34.39 -0.57 -3.71
CA GLU A 220 34.92 0.79 -3.63
C GLU A 220 34.25 1.57 -2.49
N LYS A 221 32.92 1.48 -2.39
CA LYS A 221 32.11 2.19 -1.39
C LYS A 221 31.92 1.42 -0.08
N LYS A 222 32.46 0.20 0.03
CA LYS A 222 32.33 -0.70 1.20
C LYS A 222 30.87 -0.90 1.63
N ILE A 223 30.00 -1.18 0.67
CA ILE A 223 28.55 -1.37 0.92
C ILE A 223 28.30 -2.86 1.20
N GLY A 224 27.73 -3.18 2.37
CA GLY A 224 27.16 -4.50 2.62
C GLY A 224 25.75 -4.59 2.05
N VAL A 225 25.33 -5.76 1.56
CA VAL A 225 23.98 -5.98 1.03
C VAL A 225 23.32 -7.13 1.78
N VAL A 226 22.17 -6.86 2.41
CA VAL A 226 21.30 -7.89 2.99
C VAL A 226 19.97 -7.90 2.24
N ALA A 227 19.43 -9.09 2.00
CA ALA A 227 18.48 -9.27 0.91
C ALA A 227 17.52 -10.43 1.19
N HIS A 228 16.21 -10.26 0.93
CA HIS A 228 15.22 -11.30 1.27
C HIS A 228 15.12 -12.42 0.22
N PHE A 229 14.74 -13.64 0.60
CA PHE A 229 14.46 -14.72 -0.36
C PHE A 229 13.27 -14.46 -1.31
N TYR A 230 12.47 -13.42 -1.08
CA TYR A 230 11.29 -13.08 -1.90
C TYR A 230 11.58 -12.06 -3.03
N MET A 231 12.85 -11.69 -3.25
CA MET A 231 13.23 -10.80 -4.36
C MET A 231 13.12 -11.50 -5.72
N ASP A 232 13.10 -10.70 -6.79
CA ASP A 232 13.20 -11.21 -8.16
C ASP A 232 14.41 -12.16 -8.33
N PRO A 233 14.22 -13.36 -8.92
CA PRO A 233 15.28 -14.30 -9.24
C PRO A 233 16.47 -13.70 -10.00
N GLU A 234 16.27 -12.65 -10.81
CA GLU A 234 17.31 -11.91 -11.55
C GLU A 234 18.25 -11.19 -10.57
N VAL A 235 17.68 -10.47 -9.61
CA VAL A 235 18.41 -9.78 -8.55
C VAL A 235 19.13 -10.79 -7.67
N GLN A 236 18.47 -11.90 -7.31
CA GLN A 236 19.12 -12.98 -6.56
C GLN A 236 20.27 -13.63 -7.33
N GLY A 237 20.12 -13.85 -8.64
CA GLY A 237 21.16 -14.39 -9.51
C GLY A 237 22.40 -13.50 -9.52
N VAL A 238 22.21 -12.20 -9.81
CA VAL A 238 23.30 -11.21 -9.81
C VAL A 238 23.97 -11.11 -8.42
N LEU A 239 23.20 -11.01 -7.33
CA LEU A 239 23.76 -10.92 -5.97
C LEU A 239 24.52 -12.19 -5.57
N THR A 240 24.02 -13.37 -5.94
CA THR A 240 24.70 -14.67 -5.69
C THR A 240 25.99 -14.79 -6.50
N ALA A 241 26.03 -14.27 -7.73
CA ALA A 241 27.24 -14.19 -8.52
C ALA A 241 28.25 -13.18 -7.91
N ALA A 242 27.77 -11.99 -7.53
CA ALA A 242 28.56 -10.94 -6.90
C ALA A 242 29.18 -11.38 -5.55
N GLN A 243 28.46 -12.21 -4.77
CA GLN A 243 28.93 -12.73 -3.47
C GLN A 243 30.26 -13.49 -3.57
N LYS A 244 30.57 -14.08 -4.74
CA LYS A 244 31.87 -14.76 -5.00
C LYS A 244 33.06 -13.81 -4.94
N HIS A 245 32.84 -12.53 -5.20
CA HIS A 245 33.86 -11.49 -5.29
C HIS A 245 33.77 -10.48 -4.14
N TRP A 246 32.57 -10.26 -3.59
CA TRP A 246 32.34 -9.40 -2.43
C TRP A 246 31.62 -10.18 -1.31
N PRO A 247 32.32 -10.55 -0.21
CA PRO A 247 31.77 -11.45 0.81
C PRO A 247 30.71 -10.80 1.71
N HIS A 248 30.47 -9.50 1.60
CA HIS A 248 29.47 -8.76 2.38
C HIS A 248 28.13 -8.66 1.65
N ILE A 249 27.70 -9.77 1.04
CA ILE A 249 26.37 -9.95 0.46
C ILE A 249 25.71 -11.15 1.17
N HIS A 250 24.47 -11.02 1.62
CA HIS A 250 23.73 -12.11 2.25
C HIS A 250 22.27 -12.12 1.80
N ILE A 251 21.79 -13.29 1.38
CA ILE A 251 20.40 -13.51 0.99
C ILE A 251 19.79 -14.49 2.00
N SER A 252 18.74 -14.10 2.71
CA SER A 252 18.16 -14.90 3.81
C SER A 252 16.69 -14.55 4.11
N ASP A 253 16.06 -15.26 5.06
CA ASP A 253 14.82 -14.80 5.70
C ASP A 253 15.10 -13.56 6.59
N SER A 254 14.10 -12.72 6.84
CA SER A 254 14.25 -11.38 7.45
C SER A 254 15.06 -11.33 8.75
N LEU A 255 14.81 -12.22 9.72
CA LEU A 255 15.51 -12.21 11.01
C LEU A 255 17.03 -12.43 10.88
N VAL A 256 17.47 -13.13 9.82
CA VAL A 256 18.89 -13.39 9.56
C VAL A 256 19.55 -12.23 8.80
N MET A 257 18.76 -11.35 8.17
CA MET A 257 19.25 -10.14 7.49
C MET A 257 19.82 -9.15 8.50
N ALA A 258 19.06 -8.78 9.54
CA ALA A 258 19.51 -7.89 10.62
C ALA A 258 20.85 -8.36 11.22
N ASP A 259 20.89 -9.64 11.60
CA ASP A 259 22.03 -10.28 12.24
C ASP A 259 23.28 -10.31 11.32
N SER A 260 23.06 -10.39 10.01
CA SER A 260 24.09 -10.31 8.97
C SER A 260 24.56 -8.88 8.73
N ALA A 261 23.65 -7.89 8.73
CA ALA A 261 23.98 -6.48 8.64
C ALA A 261 24.91 -6.04 9.80
N VAL A 262 24.61 -6.49 11.03
CA VAL A 262 25.47 -6.25 12.20
C VAL A 262 26.88 -6.84 11.99
N LYS A 263 26.99 -8.04 11.41
CA LYS A 263 28.28 -8.70 11.12
C LYS A 263 29.06 -7.96 10.03
N MET A 264 28.39 -7.50 8.97
CA MET A 264 29.00 -6.71 7.88
C MET A 264 29.51 -5.36 8.38
N ALA A 265 28.73 -4.63 9.17
CA ALA A 265 29.16 -3.36 9.77
C ALA A 265 30.41 -3.55 10.66
N LYS A 266 30.44 -4.60 11.50
CA LYS A 266 31.61 -4.97 12.31
C LYS A 266 32.83 -5.37 11.47
N ALA A 267 32.62 -5.90 10.27
CA ALA A 267 33.68 -6.24 9.32
C ALA A 267 34.21 -5.04 8.52
N GLY A 268 33.63 -3.84 8.68
CA GLY A 268 34.12 -2.61 8.08
C GLY A 268 33.32 -2.09 6.88
N CYS A 269 32.12 -2.62 6.62
CA CYS A 269 31.17 -1.98 5.71
C CYS A 269 30.75 -0.61 6.26
N GLN A 270 30.74 0.42 5.41
CA GLN A 270 30.35 1.79 5.78
C GLN A 270 28.83 2.02 5.66
N TYR A 271 28.18 1.26 4.78
CA TYR A 271 26.76 1.36 4.47
C TYR A 271 26.18 -0.05 4.38
N ILE A 272 24.90 -0.21 4.72
CA ILE A 272 24.15 -1.44 4.48
C ILE A 272 22.95 -1.12 3.57
N THR A 273 22.85 -1.81 2.44
CA THR A 273 21.68 -1.81 1.58
C THR A 273 20.79 -2.99 1.94
N VAL A 274 19.51 -2.72 2.21
CA VAL A 274 18.50 -3.72 2.52
C VAL A 274 17.58 -3.88 1.31
N LEU A 275 17.46 -5.10 0.79
CA LEU A 275 16.64 -5.41 -0.38
C LEU A 275 15.46 -6.30 0.03
N GLY A 276 14.28 -5.68 0.15
CA GLY A 276 13.05 -6.29 0.62
C GLY A 276 11.87 -5.31 0.55
N VAL A 277 10.75 -5.69 1.14
CA VAL A 277 9.54 -4.86 1.26
C VAL A 277 9.61 -3.92 2.48
N ASP A 278 8.85 -2.82 2.43
CA ASP A 278 9.00 -1.65 3.33
C ASP A 278 9.16 -2.00 4.83
N PHE A 279 8.36 -2.93 5.35
CA PHE A 279 8.40 -3.31 6.77
C PHE A 279 9.68 -4.07 7.19
N ILE A 280 10.35 -4.79 6.28
CA ILE A 280 11.63 -5.45 6.56
C ILE A 280 12.72 -4.38 6.71
N VAL A 281 12.67 -3.34 5.88
CA VAL A 281 13.57 -2.18 6.00
C VAL A 281 13.30 -1.45 7.32
N GLU A 282 12.02 -1.22 7.68
CA GLU A 282 11.62 -0.62 8.97
C GLU A 282 12.15 -1.38 10.20
N GLU A 283 12.20 -2.71 10.16
CA GLU A 283 12.71 -3.54 11.26
C GLU A 283 14.24 -3.57 11.36
N ASP A 284 14.96 -3.56 10.24
CA ASP A 284 16.43 -3.46 10.22
C ASP A 284 16.94 -2.13 10.82
N TYR A 285 16.11 -1.07 10.91
CA TYR A 285 16.45 0.16 11.65
C TYR A 285 16.38 0.00 13.19
N ASN A 286 15.70 -1.00 13.75
CA ASN A 286 15.41 -1.06 15.19
C ASN A 286 15.42 -2.49 15.80
N PRO A 287 16.60 -3.13 15.93
CA PRO A 287 16.70 -4.49 16.44
C PRO A 287 16.40 -4.66 17.93
N GLU A 288 16.27 -3.60 18.73
CA GLU A 288 15.86 -3.74 20.15
C GLU A 288 14.41 -4.24 20.30
N ILE A 289 13.56 -4.05 19.29
CA ILE A 289 12.22 -4.68 19.23
C ILE A 289 12.34 -6.17 18.81
N VAL A 290 13.29 -6.48 17.93
CA VAL A 290 13.53 -7.82 17.37
C VAL A 290 14.26 -8.76 18.34
N LEU A 291 15.08 -8.22 19.26
CA LEU A 291 15.88 -8.99 20.23
C LEU A 291 15.06 -9.77 21.28
N SER A 292 13.72 -9.71 21.23
CA SER A 292 12.84 -10.65 21.93
C SER A 292 12.86 -12.08 21.33
N CYS A 293 13.35 -12.27 20.10
CA CYS A 293 13.35 -13.54 19.36
C CYS A 293 14.56 -14.47 19.58
N ASP A 294 15.51 -14.15 20.47
CA ASP A 294 16.65 -15.05 20.70
C ASP A 294 16.23 -16.32 21.46
N LYS A 295 16.85 -17.47 21.14
CA LYS A 295 16.52 -18.84 21.59
C LYS A 295 16.73 -19.10 23.09
N SER A 296 16.91 -18.04 23.89
CA SER A 296 17.25 -18.07 25.31
C SER A 296 16.32 -17.19 26.18
N CYS A 297 15.25 -16.62 25.59
CA CYS A 297 14.37 -15.68 26.27
C CYS A 297 13.53 -16.34 27.38
N SER A 298 14.11 -16.37 28.60
CA SER A 298 13.48 -16.90 29.80
C SER A 298 12.60 -15.83 30.45
N VAL A 299 11.31 -15.82 30.11
CA VAL A 299 10.33 -14.93 30.74
C VAL A 299 10.11 -15.35 32.19
N ARG A 300 10.73 -14.62 33.12
CA ARG A 300 10.52 -14.85 34.56
C ARG A 300 9.18 -14.30 35.01
N LYS A 301 8.55 -15.04 35.93
CA LYS A 301 7.18 -14.84 36.43
C LYS A 301 6.91 -13.43 37.01
N ASP A 302 7.95 -12.72 37.43
CA ASP A 302 7.87 -11.38 38.03
C ASP A 302 8.15 -10.23 37.04
N ASP A 303 8.56 -10.52 35.81
CA ASP A 303 8.98 -9.52 34.80
C ASP A 303 7.87 -9.15 33.79
N PHE A 304 6.72 -9.84 33.83
CA PHE A 304 5.56 -9.63 32.95
C PHE A 304 5.02 -8.19 32.92
N TYR A 305 5.37 -7.37 33.92
CA TYR A 305 5.02 -5.94 34.03
C TYR A 305 6.24 -4.98 34.04
N LYS A 306 7.48 -5.48 33.92
CA LYS A 306 8.71 -4.69 34.21
C LYS A 306 9.65 -4.43 33.04
N VAL A 307 9.46 -5.08 31.89
CA VAL A 307 10.18 -4.73 30.64
C VAL A 307 9.89 -3.28 30.19
N SER A 308 8.75 -2.72 30.65
CA SER A 308 8.14 -1.45 30.24
C SER A 308 8.95 -0.14 30.36
N THR A 309 10.03 -0.03 31.17
CA THR A 309 10.55 1.32 31.54
C THR A 309 12.06 1.58 31.46
N LYS A 310 12.92 0.61 31.11
CA LYS A 310 14.39 0.83 31.12
C LYS A 310 15.08 1.04 29.77
N CYS A 311 14.52 0.60 28.64
CA CYS A 311 15.16 0.83 27.33
C CYS A 311 15.05 2.29 26.86
N CYS A 312 13.87 2.91 26.98
CA CYS A 312 13.62 4.25 26.42
C CYS A 312 14.47 5.39 27.02
N SER A 313 15.11 5.22 28.18
CA SER A 313 15.76 6.33 28.89
C SER A 313 17.22 6.63 28.47
N SER A 314 17.89 5.77 27.68
CA SER A 314 19.36 5.84 27.55
C SER A 314 19.91 6.31 26.18
N ILE A 315 19.06 6.67 25.21
CA ILE A 315 19.45 6.87 23.80
C ILE A 315 20.01 8.29 23.50
N PHE A 316 19.91 9.26 24.42
CA PHE A 316 20.42 10.63 24.20
C PHE A 316 21.86 10.84 24.69
N LYS A 317 22.88 10.70 23.81
CA LYS A 317 24.10 11.57 23.67
C LYS A 317 25.25 10.97 22.81
N LYS A 318 25.44 11.46 21.56
CA LYS A 318 26.68 12.13 21.03
C LYS A 318 26.78 12.20 19.47
N ARG A 319 27.54 13.20 19.01
CA ARG A 319 27.88 13.68 17.63
C ARG A 319 28.57 12.61 16.72
N MET A 320 28.80 12.74 15.39
CA MET A 320 29.16 13.90 14.53
C MET A 320 29.23 13.54 12.99
N ILE A 321 28.87 14.45 12.04
CA ILE A 321 29.53 14.83 10.72
C ILE A 321 30.07 13.71 9.75
N VAL A 322 29.87 13.66 8.40
CA VAL A 322 29.25 14.54 7.35
C VAL A 322 29.01 13.82 5.97
N ASN A 323 28.29 14.48 5.03
CA ASN A 323 28.07 14.29 3.56
C ASN A 323 28.69 13.10 2.76
N LEU A 324 27.86 12.38 1.96
CA LEU A 324 27.73 12.53 0.48
C LEU A 324 26.60 11.64 -0.11
N PHE A 325 26.26 11.87 -1.39
CA PHE A 325 25.24 11.19 -2.24
C PHE A 325 23.74 11.50 -1.99
N LEU A 326 23.20 12.30 -2.91
CA LEU A 326 21.77 12.38 -3.25
C LEU A 326 21.45 11.27 -4.28
N GLU A 327 20.16 10.95 -4.46
CA GLU A 327 19.62 9.86 -5.31
C GLU A 327 19.58 8.45 -4.68
N PHE A 328 19.50 8.37 -3.35
CA PHE A 328 18.84 7.26 -2.64
C PHE A 328 17.75 7.83 -1.72
N VAL A 329 16.67 7.08 -1.51
CA VAL A 329 15.46 7.59 -0.85
C VAL A 329 15.68 7.71 0.66
N GLU A 330 15.41 8.90 1.18
CA GLU A 330 15.90 9.36 2.48
C GLU A 330 15.10 8.79 3.66
N VAL A 331 15.62 7.71 4.27
CA VAL A 331 15.35 7.37 5.69
C VAL A 331 16.71 7.18 6.37
N SER A 332 17.33 8.28 6.76
CA SER A 332 18.69 8.32 7.31
C SER A 332 18.69 8.42 8.84
N VAL A 333 18.67 7.27 9.52
CA VAL A 333 18.77 7.20 10.99
C VAL A 333 20.04 6.43 11.38
N PRO A 334 20.92 6.97 12.25
CA PRO A 334 22.08 6.25 12.74
C PRO A 334 21.66 5.13 13.71
N HIS A 335 22.13 3.92 13.46
CA HIS A 335 21.82 2.75 14.26
C HIS A 335 22.45 2.84 15.69
N PRO A 336 21.71 2.55 16.78
CA PRO A 336 22.17 2.84 18.15
C PRO A 336 23.42 2.06 18.60
N VAL A 337 23.78 0.97 17.91
CA VAL A 337 24.92 0.10 18.25
C VAL A 337 26.16 0.33 17.36
N TYR A 338 26.02 0.94 16.18
CA TYR A 338 27.14 1.22 15.27
C TYR A 338 26.82 2.31 14.26
N ASN A 339 27.86 3.04 13.83
CA ASN A 339 27.78 4.30 13.10
C ASN A 339 27.49 4.12 11.58
N GLY A 340 26.58 3.22 11.21
CA GLY A 340 26.22 2.89 9.82
C GLY A 340 24.83 3.41 9.42
N TRP A 341 24.62 3.53 8.11
CA TRP A 341 23.37 3.98 7.50
C TRP A 341 22.67 2.85 6.72
N VAL A 342 21.34 2.84 6.77
CA VAL A 342 20.44 1.96 6.00
C VAL A 342 19.65 2.84 5.02
N TYR A 343 19.43 2.35 3.80
CA TYR A 343 18.79 3.12 2.72
C TYR A 343 17.54 2.43 2.18
N ARG A 344 16.51 3.22 1.87
CA ARG A 344 15.31 2.77 1.14
C ARG A 344 15.54 2.96 -0.36
N MET A 345 15.09 2.00 -1.17
CA MET A 345 15.42 1.94 -2.60
C MET A 345 14.36 2.57 -3.53
N SER A 346 13.11 2.75 -3.07
CA SER A 346 12.04 3.42 -3.82
C SER A 346 11.30 4.43 -2.94
N SER A 347 10.87 5.55 -3.54
CA SER A 347 10.07 6.59 -2.88
C SER A 347 8.58 6.27 -2.84
N GLU A 348 8.16 5.25 -3.58
CA GLU A 348 6.79 4.76 -3.62
C GLU A 348 6.65 3.59 -2.61
N ARG A 349 5.46 3.42 -2.03
CA ARG A 349 5.21 2.35 -1.04
C ARG A 349 5.13 0.99 -1.73
N ILE A 350 5.90 0.02 -1.26
CA ILE A 350 5.81 -1.37 -1.72
C ILE A 350 4.90 -2.12 -0.74
N GLY A 351 3.61 -2.22 -1.10
CA GLY A 351 2.56 -2.81 -0.26
C GLY A 351 2.57 -4.33 -0.21
N CYS A 352 1.97 -4.89 0.85
CA CYS A 352 1.80 -6.32 1.08
C CYS A 352 0.36 -6.58 1.55
N SER A 353 -0.35 -7.53 0.91
CA SER A 353 -1.78 -7.77 1.19
C SER A 353 -2.06 -8.17 2.65
N LEU A 354 -1.10 -8.82 3.31
CA LEU A 354 -1.15 -9.15 4.74
C LEU A 354 -1.01 -7.91 5.63
N ALA A 355 -0.09 -7.00 5.30
CA ALA A 355 0.09 -5.76 6.06
C ALA A 355 -1.12 -4.81 5.90
N ASP A 356 -1.73 -4.79 4.71
CA ASP A 356 -2.97 -4.06 4.44
C ASP A 356 -4.14 -4.66 5.25
N ALA A 357 -4.26 -6.00 5.28
CA ALA A 357 -5.26 -6.69 6.10
C ALA A 357 -5.10 -6.42 7.60
N ALA A 358 -3.86 -6.37 8.10
CA ALA A 358 -3.55 -6.03 9.49
C ALA A 358 -3.81 -4.54 9.82
N SER A 359 -3.91 -3.68 8.80
CA SER A 359 -4.22 -2.25 8.95
C SER A 359 -5.74 -1.96 8.87
N ASN A 360 -6.56 -2.99 8.63
CA ASN A 360 -8.02 -2.89 8.59
C ASN A 360 -8.61 -2.74 10.01
N PRO A 361 -9.63 -1.88 10.25
CA PRO A 361 -10.39 -1.85 11.50
C PRO A 361 -10.87 -3.22 12.02
N ALA A 362 -11.12 -4.20 11.14
CA ALA A 362 -11.43 -5.57 11.54
C ALA A 362 -10.30 -6.24 12.36
N TYR A 363 -9.03 -5.95 12.06
CA TYR A 363 -7.87 -6.43 12.81
C TYR A 363 -7.79 -5.77 14.20
N MET A 364 -8.14 -4.49 14.31
CA MET A 364 -8.21 -3.81 15.60
C MET A 364 -9.29 -4.41 16.51
N ASN A 365 -10.48 -4.71 15.98
CA ASN A 365 -11.54 -5.40 16.73
C ASN A 365 -11.09 -6.80 17.22
N TYR A 366 -10.27 -7.50 16.43
CA TYR A 366 -9.66 -8.78 16.81
C TYR A 366 -8.65 -8.62 17.96
N LEU A 367 -7.84 -7.56 17.94
CA LEU A 367 -6.92 -7.22 19.04
C LEU A 367 -7.64 -6.75 20.32
N GLU A 368 -8.75 -6.01 20.19
CA GLU A 368 -9.61 -5.68 21.32
C GLU A 368 -10.20 -6.94 21.98
N ALA A 369 -10.68 -7.90 21.18
CA ALA A 369 -11.11 -9.19 21.70
C ALA A 369 -9.99 -9.95 22.43
N ALA A 370 -8.77 -9.93 21.87
CA ALA A 370 -7.58 -10.52 22.51
C ALA A 370 -7.23 -9.85 23.86
N SER A 371 -7.38 -8.53 23.97
CA SER A 371 -7.12 -7.78 25.23
C SER A 371 -8.06 -8.17 26.38
N MET A 372 -9.28 -8.61 26.06
CA MET A 372 -10.25 -9.09 27.04
C MET A 372 -9.97 -10.53 27.51
N ALA A 373 -9.18 -11.30 26.76
CA ALA A 373 -8.89 -12.71 27.00
C ALA A 373 -7.64 -12.94 27.89
N SER A 374 -7.53 -12.23 29.01
CA SER A 374 -6.34 -12.29 29.89
C SER A 374 -6.18 -13.64 30.62
N PRO A 375 -4.97 -14.23 30.71
CA PRO A 375 -3.72 -13.75 30.11
C PRO A 375 -3.70 -14.00 28.59
N SER A 376 -3.34 -12.97 27.82
CA SER A 376 -3.28 -13.01 26.36
C SER A 376 -1.91 -12.60 25.82
N LEU A 377 -1.52 -13.26 24.73
CA LEU A 377 -0.36 -12.91 23.90
C LEU A 377 -0.81 -12.84 22.44
N HIS A 378 -0.46 -11.74 21.78
CA HIS A 378 -0.59 -11.61 20.34
C HIS A 378 0.73 -12.02 19.67
N VAL A 379 0.67 -12.95 18.72
CA VAL A 379 1.82 -13.44 17.94
C VAL A 379 1.63 -12.93 16.51
N VAL A 380 2.36 -11.87 16.16
CA VAL A 380 2.19 -11.15 14.90
C VAL A 380 3.20 -11.62 13.86
N TYR A 381 2.73 -11.97 12.68
CA TYR A 381 3.60 -12.35 11.58
C TYR A 381 4.36 -11.13 11.04
N ILE A 382 5.62 -11.35 10.69
CA ILE A 382 6.55 -10.29 10.26
C ILE A 382 6.02 -9.46 9.08
N ASN A 383 5.16 -10.04 8.22
CA ASN A 383 4.52 -9.39 7.07
C ASN A 383 3.39 -8.40 7.47
N THR A 384 3.73 -7.49 8.39
CA THR A 384 2.84 -6.51 9.04
C THR A 384 3.63 -5.22 9.29
N SER A 385 2.99 -4.04 9.16
CA SER A 385 3.65 -2.74 9.36
C SER A 385 4.15 -2.55 10.81
N LEU A 386 5.19 -1.73 10.99
CA LEU A 386 5.71 -1.41 12.34
C LEU A 386 4.68 -0.64 13.18
N GLU A 387 3.87 0.21 12.53
CA GLU A 387 2.75 0.91 13.17
C GLU A 387 1.71 -0.06 13.75
N THR A 388 1.27 -1.05 12.97
CA THR A 388 0.32 -2.07 13.47
C THR A 388 0.93 -2.90 14.60
N LYS A 389 2.22 -3.26 14.52
CA LYS A 389 2.93 -3.97 15.60
C LYS A 389 2.97 -3.15 16.90
N ALA A 390 3.23 -1.84 16.81
CA ALA A 390 3.24 -0.94 17.96
C ALA A 390 1.85 -0.75 18.57
N ASN A 391 0.84 -0.48 17.74
CA ASN A 391 -0.56 -0.32 18.17
C ASN A 391 -1.10 -1.61 18.81
N ALA A 392 -0.74 -2.78 18.26
CA ALA A 392 -1.09 -4.07 18.85
C ALA A 392 -0.42 -4.26 20.21
N HIS A 393 0.85 -3.91 20.35
CA HIS A 393 1.59 -4.03 21.62
C HIS A 393 1.05 -3.11 22.73
N GLU A 394 0.44 -1.97 22.39
CA GLU A 394 -0.25 -1.10 23.36
C GLU A 394 -1.53 -1.74 23.93
N LEU A 395 -2.22 -2.58 23.16
CA LEU A 395 -3.45 -3.27 23.56
C LEU A 395 -3.21 -4.64 24.20
N VAL A 396 -2.29 -5.43 23.64
CA VAL A 396 -2.01 -6.83 24.02
C VAL A 396 -0.50 -7.07 23.91
N PRO A 397 0.15 -7.71 24.90
CA PRO A 397 1.55 -8.12 24.78
C PRO A 397 1.80 -8.83 23.44
N THR A 398 2.62 -8.21 22.59
CA THR A 398 2.80 -8.63 21.20
C THR A 398 4.24 -9.07 20.96
N ILE A 399 4.41 -10.27 20.36
CA ILE A 399 5.69 -10.83 19.89
C ILE A 399 5.64 -11.01 18.38
N THR A 400 6.66 -10.54 17.65
CA THR A 400 6.79 -10.76 16.20
C THR A 400 7.38 -12.14 15.91
N CYS A 401 6.87 -12.83 14.87
CA CYS A 401 7.39 -14.11 14.40
C CYS A 401 7.57 -14.15 12.87
N THR A 402 8.40 -15.07 12.38
CA THR A 402 8.53 -15.48 10.98
C THR A 402 7.88 -16.85 10.76
N SER A 403 7.85 -17.30 9.51
CA SER A 403 7.40 -18.66 9.17
C SER A 403 8.33 -19.75 9.68
N SER A 404 9.57 -19.43 10.03
CA SER A 404 10.56 -20.35 10.59
C SER A 404 10.53 -20.46 12.11
N ASN A 405 9.94 -19.50 12.84
CA ASN A 405 9.87 -19.53 14.31
C ASN A 405 8.47 -19.46 14.94
N VAL A 406 7.38 -19.27 14.18
CA VAL A 406 6.02 -19.17 14.78
C VAL A 406 5.66 -20.36 15.68
N VAL A 407 5.94 -21.59 15.25
CA VAL A 407 5.63 -22.81 16.02
C VAL A 407 6.40 -22.84 17.35
N PRO A 408 7.75 -22.77 17.39
CA PRO A 408 8.47 -22.73 18.65
C PRO A 408 8.15 -21.48 19.49
N THR A 409 7.82 -20.32 18.90
CA THR A 409 7.38 -19.13 19.64
C THR A 409 6.08 -19.39 20.41
N ILE A 410 5.06 -19.97 19.75
CA ILE A 410 3.77 -20.27 20.40
C ILE A 410 3.94 -21.32 21.49
N LEU A 411 4.68 -22.40 21.20
CA LEU A 411 4.98 -23.45 22.17
C LEU A 411 5.75 -22.90 23.38
N GLN A 412 6.87 -22.22 23.17
CA GLN A 412 7.68 -21.68 24.28
C GLN A 412 6.90 -20.69 25.16
N ALA A 413 6.05 -19.85 24.57
CA ALA A 413 5.18 -18.95 25.32
C ALA A 413 4.14 -19.70 26.17
N PHE A 414 3.54 -20.77 25.64
CA PHE A 414 2.57 -21.60 26.36
C PHE A 414 3.22 -22.47 27.46
N ALA A 415 4.44 -22.96 27.23
CA ALA A 415 5.22 -23.63 28.29
C ALA A 415 5.52 -22.71 29.47
N GLN A 416 5.84 -21.43 29.20
CA GLN A 416 6.09 -20.41 30.22
C GLN A 416 4.81 -19.94 30.93
N VAL A 417 3.67 -19.90 30.22
CA VAL A 417 2.36 -19.51 30.75
C VAL A 417 1.28 -20.53 30.31
N PRO A 418 1.06 -21.62 31.07
CA PRO A 418 0.16 -22.72 30.66
C PRO A 418 -1.34 -22.41 30.53
N ASP A 419 -1.75 -21.18 30.88
CA ASP A 419 -3.12 -20.67 30.75
C ASP A 419 -3.25 -19.58 29.66
N LEU A 420 -2.21 -19.34 28.88
CA LEU A 420 -2.14 -18.27 27.88
C LEU A 420 -3.14 -18.46 26.72
N ASN A 421 -3.89 -17.41 26.42
CA ASN A 421 -4.64 -17.30 25.16
C ASN A 421 -3.71 -16.69 24.10
N VAL A 422 -3.44 -17.44 23.04
CA VAL A 422 -2.52 -17.06 21.96
C VAL A 422 -3.35 -16.60 20.76
N TRP A 423 -3.08 -15.38 20.28
CA TRP A 423 -3.81 -14.75 19.19
C TRP A 423 -2.86 -14.50 18.02
N TYR A 424 -2.95 -15.28 16.95
CA TYR A 424 -2.08 -15.19 15.79
C TYR A 424 -2.68 -14.34 14.66
N GLY A 425 -1.85 -13.65 13.87
CA GLY A 425 -2.29 -12.96 12.66
C GLY A 425 -1.16 -12.23 11.93
N PRO A 426 -1.42 -11.59 10.77
CA PRO A 426 -2.70 -11.51 10.08
C PRO A 426 -3.01 -12.69 9.13
N ASP A 427 -2.09 -13.63 8.88
CA ASP A 427 -2.31 -14.65 7.85
C ASP A 427 -3.29 -15.76 8.31
N THR A 428 -4.43 -15.84 7.62
CA THR A 428 -5.52 -16.79 7.91
C THR A 428 -5.13 -18.24 7.61
N TYR A 429 -4.40 -18.48 6.52
CA TYR A 429 -3.99 -19.84 6.16
C TYR A 429 -2.94 -20.37 7.12
N MET A 430 -1.94 -19.54 7.42
CA MET A 430 -0.91 -19.86 8.39
C MET A 430 -1.50 -20.14 9.77
N GLY A 431 -2.45 -19.34 10.24
CA GLY A 431 -3.16 -19.57 11.50
C GLY A 431 -3.90 -20.91 11.53
N ALA A 432 -4.67 -21.20 10.48
CA ALA A 432 -5.38 -22.48 10.33
C ALA A 432 -4.42 -23.68 10.28
N ASN A 433 -3.32 -23.55 9.53
CA ASN A 433 -2.31 -24.58 9.33
C ASN A 433 -1.50 -24.87 10.61
N ILE A 434 -1.23 -23.85 11.44
CA ILE A 434 -0.64 -24.05 12.78
C ILE A 434 -1.62 -24.82 13.68
N MET A 435 -2.91 -24.47 13.64
CA MET A 435 -3.93 -25.18 14.43
C MET A 435 -4.06 -26.65 14.00
N GLU A 436 -4.08 -26.94 12.69
CA GLU A 436 -4.06 -28.31 12.15
C GLU A 436 -2.79 -29.07 12.55
N LEU A 437 -1.61 -28.43 12.49
CA LEU A 437 -0.36 -29.04 12.95
C LEU A 437 -0.43 -29.45 14.43
N PHE A 438 -0.96 -28.57 15.29
CA PHE A 438 -1.12 -28.89 16.71
C PHE A 438 -2.20 -29.95 16.96
N GLN A 439 -3.27 -30.01 16.15
CA GLN A 439 -4.22 -31.12 16.19
C GLN A 439 -3.53 -32.45 15.87
N GLN A 440 -2.68 -32.51 14.84
CA GLN A 440 -1.89 -33.70 14.52
C GLN A 440 -0.85 -34.04 15.61
N MET A 441 -0.26 -33.05 16.29
CA MET A 441 0.59 -33.32 17.45
C MET A 441 -0.14 -34.03 18.60
N THR A 442 -1.47 -33.94 18.73
CA THR A 442 -2.21 -34.71 19.76
C THR A 442 -2.26 -36.23 19.52
N VAL A 443 -1.94 -36.69 18.30
CA VAL A 443 -1.86 -38.11 17.93
C VAL A 443 -0.43 -38.66 17.80
N MET A 444 0.58 -37.79 17.85
CA MET A 444 2.00 -38.18 17.96
C MET A 444 2.32 -38.78 19.33
N THR A 445 3.48 -39.43 19.46
CA THR A 445 4.04 -39.87 20.75
C THR A 445 4.65 -38.68 21.50
N ASP A 446 4.81 -38.80 22.83
CA ASP A 446 5.41 -37.73 23.63
C ASP A 446 6.89 -37.48 23.28
N ASP A 447 7.62 -38.53 22.87
CA ASP A 447 9.01 -38.40 22.41
C ASP A 447 9.12 -37.55 21.12
N GLU A 448 8.26 -37.80 20.12
CA GLU A 448 8.21 -37.01 18.89
C GLU A 448 7.77 -35.55 19.13
N ILE A 449 6.99 -35.28 20.18
CA ILE A 449 6.62 -33.91 20.58
C ILE A 449 7.79 -33.23 21.29
N ALA A 450 8.53 -33.97 22.13
CA ALA A 450 9.72 -33.46 22.82
C ALA A 450 10.85 -33.09 21.85
N GLU A 451 10.97 -33.78 20.70
CA GLU A 451 11.86 -33.37 19.59
C GLU A 451 11.49 -32.00 18.99
N ILE A 452 10.22 -31.61 19.02
CA ILE A 452 9.74 -30.29 18.56
C ILE A 452 9.93 -29.24 19.66
N HIS A 453 9.55 -29.56 20.90
CA HIS A 453 9.77 -28.70 22.06
C HIS A 453 9.78 -29.51 23.38
N PRO A 454 10.88 -29.50 24.15
CA PRO A 454 11.10 -30.46 25.25
C PRO A 454 10.17 -30.26 26.47
N GLU A 455 9.53 -29.11 26.62
CA GLU A 455 8.55 -28.84 27.69
C GLU A 455 7.11 -29.24 27.31
N HIS A 456 6.89 -29.82 26.12
CA HIS A 456 5.57 -30.25 25.65
C HIS A 456 5.41 -31.76 25.53
N ASN A 457 4.16 -32.17 25.72
CA ASN A 457 3.64 -33.52 25.55
C ASN A 457 2.19 -33.44 25.02
N ARG A 458 1.57 -34.58 24.70
CA ARG A 458 0.22 -34.63 24.09
C ARG A 458 -0.85 -33.86 24.88
N ASP A 459 -0.79 -33.88 26.21
CA ASP A 459 -1.80 -33.24 27.05
C ASP A 459 -1.61 -31.72 27.13
N THR A 460 -0.36 -31.22 27.12
CA THR A 460 -0.12 -29.77 27.00
C THR A 460 -0.60 -29.21 25.67
N ILE A 461 -0.42 -29.95 24.56
CA ILE A 461 -0.91 -29.54 23.23
C ILE A 461 -2.45 -29.53 23.19
N ARG A 462 -3.12 -30.53 23.80
CA ARG A 462 -4.59 -30.53 23.97
C ARG A 462 -5.09 -29.33 24.77
N SER A 463 -4.34 -28.85 25.76
CA SER A 463 -4.66 -27.65 26.56
C SER A 463 -4.48 -26.35 25.78
N LEU A 464 -3.49 -26.30 24.87
CA LEU A 464 -3.21 -25.15 24.00
C LEU A 464 -4.28 -24.94 22.92
N LEU A 465 -4.73 -26.02 22.26
CA LEU A 465 -5.67 -25.95 21.14
C LEU A 465 -6.92 -25.06 21.35
N PRO A 466 -7.69 -25.16 22.45
CA PRO A 466 -8.86 -24.30 22.67
C PRO A 466 -8.52 -22.83 22.99
N ARG A 467 -7.24 -22.51 23.19
CA ARG A 467 -6.72 -21.18 23.51
C ARG A 467 -5.90 -20.56 22.37
N LEU A 468 -5.75 -21.27 21.24
CA LEU A 468 -5.13 -20.77 20.03
C LEU A 468 -6.21 -20.15 19.13
N HIS A 469 -6.19 -18.83 19.03
CA HIS A 469 -7.02 -18.04 18.15
C HIS A 469 -6.17 -17.52 16.98
N TYR A 470 -6.78 -17.38 15.80
CA TYR A 470 -6.13 -16.75 14.65
C TYR A 470 -7.11 -15.87 13.87
N TYR A 471 -6.57 -14.82 13.26
CA TYR A 471 -7.33 -13.89 12.42
C TYR A 471 -7.83 -14.57 11.14
N GLN A 472 -9.06 -14.23 10.71
CA GLN A 472 -9.77 -14.94 9.63
C GLN A 472 -9.88 -14.18 8.30
N ASP A 473 -9.43 -12.91 8.25
CA ASP A 473 -9.65 -12.00 7.11
C ASP A 473 -8.34 -11.36 6.62
N GLY A 474 -7.29 -12.18 6.50
CA GLY A 474 -5.99 -11.75 5.98
C GLY A 474 -5.34 -12.86 5.15
N THR A 475 -5.14 -12.62 3.85
CA THR A 475 -4.60 -13.63 2.92
C THR A 475 -3.42 -13.09 2.12
N CYS A 476 -2.37 -13.91 2.01
CA CYS A 476 -1.31 -13.69 1.03
C CYS A 476 -1.84 -14.05 -0.36
N ILE A 477 -1.99 -13.05 -1.24
CA ILE A 477 -2.53 -13.25 -2.60
C ILE A 477 -1.66 -14.20 -3.46
N VAL A 478 -0.38 -14.31 -3.14
CA VAL A 478 0.58 -15.18 -3.84
C VAL A 478 0.38 -16.63 -3.43
N HIS A 479 0.33 -16.91 -2.13
CA HIS A 479 0.12 -18.28 -1.64
C HIS A 479 -1.31 -18.78 -1.88
N HIS A 480 -2.30 -17.89 -1.99
CA HIS A 480 -3.68 -18.24 -2.35
C HIS A 480 -3.79 -19.00 -3.70
N LEU A 481 -2.80 -18.88 -4.60
CA LEU A 481 -2.77 -19.60 -5.87
C LEU A 481 -2.66 -21.13 -5.74
N PHE A 482 -2.14 -21.65 -4.61
CA PHE A 482 -1.98 -23.10 -4.35
C PHE A 482 -3.27 -23.78 -3.87
N GLY A 483 -4.43 -23.32 -4.34
CA GLY A 483 -5.74 -23.88 -4.03
C GLY A 483 -6.13 -25.08 -4.89
N HIS A 484 -7.43 -25.40 -4.85
CA HIS A 484 -8.01 -26.65 -5.33
C HIS A 484 -7.58 -27.13 -6.72
N GLU A 485 -7.60 -26.26 -7.72
CA GLU A 485 -7.21 -26.62 -9.10
C GLU A 485 -5.75 -27.11 -9.19
N VAL A 486 -4.86 -26.56 -8.36
CA VAL A 486 -3.45 -26.95 -8.29
C VAL A 486 -3.31 -28.28 -7.56
N VAL A 487 -3.98 -28.45 -6.42
CA VAL A 487 -3.92 -29.66 -5.60
C VAL A 487 -4.43 -30.90 -6.34
N GLU A 488 -5.55 -30.80 -7.06
CA GLU A 488 -6.05 -31.92 -7.87
C GLU A 488 -5.08 -32.29 -9.00
N LYS A 489 -4.50 -31.31 -9.69
CA LYS A 489 -3.48 -31.57 -10.73
C LYS A 489 -2.21 -32.20 -10.17
N ILE A 490 -1.79 -31.86 -8.94
CA ILE A 490 -0.67 -32.53 -8.25
C ILE A 490 -1.02 -34.00 -7.98
N LYS A 491 -2.24 -34.30 -7.48
CA LYS A 491 -2.69 -35.68 -7.25
C LYS A 491 -2.75 -36.51 -8.53
N GLU A 492 -3.20 -35.91 -9.64
CA GLU A 492 -3.33 -36.60 -10.94
C GLU A 492 -1.99 -36.85 -11.63
N MET A 493 -1.05 -35.90 -11.59
CA MET A 493 0.15 -35.92 -12.44
C MET A 493 1.48 -36.09 -11.69
N TYR A 494 1.51 -35.87 -10.36
CA TYR A 494 2.73 -35.77 -9.54
C TYR A 494 2.64 -36.61 -8.25
N CYS A 495 1.89 -37.71 -8.28
CA CYS A 495 1.63 -38.57 -7.12
C CYS A 495 2.89 -39.24 -6.52
N ASP A 496 3.91 -39.49 -7.34
CA ASP A 496 5.21 -40.06 -6.93
C ASP A 496 6.28 -39.00 -6.65
N ALA A 497 5.96 -37.70 -6.78
CA ALA A 497 6.89 -36.61 -6.53
C ALA A 497 7.03 -36.29 -5.03
N PHE A 498 8.16 -35.72 -4.66
CA PHE A 498 8.35 -35.14 -3.33
C PHE A 498 7.53 -33.84 -3.20
N LEU A 499 6.68 -33.73 -2.20
CA LEU A 499 5.80 -32.56 -2.02
C LEU A 499 6.31 -31.64 -0.92
N THR A 500 6.45 -30.35 -1.22
CA THR A 500 6.85 -29.32 -0.25
C THR A 500 5.73 -28.30 -0.10
N ALA A 501 5.52 -27.76 1.10
CA ALA A 501 4.57 -26.67 1.34
C ALA A 501 5.07 -25.67 2.37
N HIS A 502 4.83 -24.38 2.09
CA HIS A 502 4.98 -23.31 3.06
C HIS A 502 3.77 -23.21 3.99
N PHE A 503 3.92 -22.59 5.16
CA PHE A 503 2.81 -22.41 6.10
C PHE A 503 1.69 -21.49 5.58
N GLU A 504 1.97 -20.57 4.65
CA GLU A 504 0.97 -19.63 4.09
C GLU A 504 0.05 -20.25 3.02
N VAL A 505 0.28 -21.49 2.58
CA VAL A 505 -0.56 -22.10 1.51
C VAL A 505 -1.96 -22.49 2.01
N PRO A 506 -2.99 -22.49 1.15
CA PRO A 506 -4.31 -23.05 1.45
C PRO A 506 -4.23 -24.45 2.06
N GLY A 507 -5.11 -24.70 3.04
CA GLY A 507 -5.09 -25.92 3.87
C GLY A 507 -5.14 -27.24 3.10
N GLU A 508 -5.64 -27.24 1.86
CA GLU A 508 -5.64 -28.40 0.96
C GLU A 508 -4.24 -28.77 0.44
N MET A 509 -3.39 -27.79 0.10
CA MET A 509 -1.99 -28.04 -0.28
C MET A 509 -1.14 -28.39 0.95
N PHE A 510 -1.39 -27.73 2.08
CA PHE A 510 -0.79 -28.07 3.38
C PHE A 510 -1.10 -29.53 3.75
N SER A 511 -2.37 -29.94 3.66
CA SER A 511 -2.81 -31.31 3.96
C SER A 511 -2.16 -32.35 3.06
N LEU A 512 -2.06 -32.07 1.75
CA LEU A 512 -1.41 -32.94 0.78
C LEU A 512 0.10 -33.12 1.10
N ALA A 513 0.80 -32.04 1.42
CA ALA A 513 2.21 -32.09 1.79
C ALA A 513 2.44 -32.74 3.17
N MET A 514 1.53 -32.56 4.14
CA MET A 514 1.56 -33.29 5.42
C MET A 514 1.33 -34.79 5.22
N GLU A 515 0.45 -35.19 4.30
CA GLU A 515 0.28 -36.60 3.95
C GLU A 515 1.54 -37.19 3.31
N ALA A 516 2.18 -36.47 2.39
CA ALA A 516 3.46 -36.87 1.81
C ALA A 516 4.56 -36.95 2.88
N LYS A 517 4.61 -36.00 3.84
CA LYS A 517 5.54 -36.01 4.98
C LYS A 517 5.41 -37.27 5.82
N ARG A 518 4.19 -37.73 6.13
CA ARG A 518 3.96 -39.01 6.84
C ARG A 518 4.47 -40.24 6.09
N ARG A 519 4.65 -40.14 4.76
CA ARG A 519 5.23 -41.20 3.90
C ARG A 519 6.74 -41.05 3.69
N GLY A 520 7.40 -40.05 4.30
CA GLY A 520 8.80 -39.71 4.03
C GLY A 520 9.03 -39.00 2.69
N MET A 521 7.95 -38.61 2.00
CA MET A 521 7.92 -38.04 0.66
C MET A 521 7.58 -36.53 0.66
N GLY A 522 7.63 -35.85 1.80
CA GLY A 522 7.34 -34.41 1.83
C GLY A 522 7.78 -33.67 3.08
N VAL A 523 7.64 -32.35 3.01
CA VAL A 523 7.98 -31.42 4.08
C VAL A 523 6.99 -30.27 4.12
N VAL A 524 6.72 -29.78 5.34
CA VAL A 524 5.94 -28.58 5.58
C VAL A 524 6.68 -27.72 6.59
N GLY A 525 6.83 -26.44 6.30
CA GLY A 525 7.60 -25.52 7.13
C GLY A 525 7.92 -24.19 6.43
N SER A 526 9.00 -23.56 6.87
CA SER A 526 9.57 -22.37 6.22
C SER A 526 10.36 -22.68 4.94
N THR A 527 10.71 -21.62 4.21
CA THR A 527 11.76 -21.54 3.19
C THR A 527 12.96 -22.45 3.50
N GLN A 528 13.53 -22.32 4.69
CA GLN A 528 14.72 -23.07 5.09
C GLN A 528 14.43 -24.58 5.25
N ASN A 529 13.27 -24.96 5.80
CA ASN A 529 12.89 -26.37 5.95
C ASN A 529 12.72 -27.06 4.59
N ILE A 530 12.15 -26.36 3.60
CA ILE A 530 12.01 -26.82 2.23
C ILE A 530 13.39 -27.05 1.58
N LEU A 531 14.30 -26.09 1.73
CA LEU A 531 15.66 -26.16 1.18
C LEU A 531 16.50 -27.30 1.78
N ASP A 532 16.41 -27.51 3.09
CA ASP A 532 17.15 -28.58 3.77
C ASP A 532 16.59 -29.97 3.44
N PHE A 533 15.27 -30.11 3.30
CA PHE A 533 14.65 -31.35 2.85
C PHE A 533 15.11 -31.74 1.43
N ILE A 534 15.08 -30.80 0.48
CA ILE A 534 15.58 -31.03 -0.88
C ILE A 534 17.07 -31.42 -0.83
N SER A 535 17.89 -30.67 -0.09
CA SER A 535 19.32 -30.95 0.08
C SER A 535 19.57 -32.37 0.60
N HIS A 536 18.82 -32.80 1.61
CA HIS A 536 18.97 -34.10 2.25
C HIS A 536 18.53 -35.25 1.33
N ARG A 537 17.41 -35.13 0.61
CA ARG A 537 16.97 -36.14 -0.37
C ARG A 537 17.96 -36.27 -1.53
N VAL A 538 18.53 -35.17 -2.02
CA VAL A 538 19.59 -35.18 -3.06
C VAL A 538 20.86 -35.86 -2.55
N GLN A 539 21.25 -35.58 -1.30
CA GLN A 539 22.40 -36.22 -0.67
C GLN A 539 22.21 -37.75 -0.53
N GLU A 540 21.03 -38.21 -0.10
CA GLU A 540 20.72 -39.65 -0.05
C GLU A 540 20.83 -40.33 -1.42
N ALA A 541 20.32 -39.71 -2.49
CA ALA A 541 20.40 -40.27 -3.84
C ALA A 541 21.85 -40.39 -4.33
N LEU A 542 22.68 -39.38 -4.05
CA LEU A 542 24.12 -39.42 -4.33
C LEU A 542 24.84 -40.53 -3.56
N GLU A 543 24.44 -40.80 -2.32
CA GLU A 543 25.01 -41.87 -1.48
C GLU A 543 24.58 -43.28 -1.92
N ARG A 544 23.33 -43.45 -2.39
CA ARG A 544 22.83 -44.72 -2.96
C ARG A 544 23.54 -45.10 -4.27
N ASN A 545 24.16 -44.13 -4.95
CA ASN A 545 24.98 -44.32 -6.15
C ASN A 545 24.23 -45.10 -7.28
N VAL A 546 23.01 -44.65 -7.59
CA VAL A 546 22.15 -45.14 -8.68
C VAL A 546 21.64 -43.97 -9.55
N ASN A 547 21.22 -44.26 -10.78
CA ASN A 547 20.60 -43.26 -11.64
C ASN A 547 19.20 -42.95 -11.10
N GLU A 548 18.97 -41.73 -10.60
CA GLU A 548 17.68 -41.30 -10.05
C GLU A 548 17.26 -39.95 -10.66
N HIS A 549 15.95 -39.78 -10.83
CA HIS A 549 15.33 -38.51 -11.21
C HIS A 549 14.42 -38.07 -10.07
N LEU A 550 14.90 -37.13 -9.25
CA LEU A 550 14.18 -36.64 -8.08
C LEU A 550 13.30 -35.47 -8.50
N GLN A 551 11.98 -35.63 -8.38
CA GLN A 551 11.02 -34.58 -8.73
C GLN A 551 10.44 -33.96 -7.46
N PHE A 552 10.50 -32.64 -7.33
CA PHE A 552 10.01 -31.87 -6.18
C PHE A 552 8.94 -30.88 -6.62
N VAL A 553 7.74 -30.97 -6.06
CA VAL A 553 6.65 -30.00 -6.25
C VAL A 553 6.77 -28.91 -5.21
N LEU A 554 6.90 -27.67 -5.67
CA LEU A 554 7.27 -26.52 -4.85
C LEU A 554 6.02 -25.72 -4.40
N GLY A 555 5.43 -26.08 -3.25
CA GLY A 555 4.27 -25.39 -2.67
C GLY A 555 4.64 -24.11 -1.91
N THR A 556 5.31 -23.19 -2.58
CA THR A 556 5.72 -21.87 -2.06
C THR A 556 6.05 -20.95 -3.25
N GLU A 557 6.36 -19.69 -3.01
CA GLU A 557 6.70 -18.76 -4.10
C GLU A 557 8.06 -19.03 -4.78
N SER A 558 8.20 -18.52 -5.99
CA SER A 558 9.35 -18.77 -6.87
C SER A 558 10.65 -18.07 -6.47
N GLY A 559 10.62 -17.13 -5.52
CA GLY A 559 11.85 -16.49 -5.00
C GLY A 559 12.89 -17.50 -4.51
N MET A 560 12.45 -18.69 -4.07
CA MET A 560 13.33 -19.77 -3.65
C MET A 560 14.19 -20.42 -4.75
N VAL A 561 13.87 -20.23 -6.03
CA VAL A 561 14.48 -20.97 -7.15
C VAL A 561 16.01 -20.84 -7.15
N THR A 562 16.52 -19.62 -6.99
CA THR A 562 17.96 -19.34 -7.01
C THR A 562 18.70 -20.05 -5.86
N ALA A 563 18.13 -20.03 -4.65
CA ALA A 563 18.71 -20.71 -3.49
C ALA A 563 18.71 -22.24 -3.64
N ILE A 564 17.62 -22.81 -4.16
CA ILE A 564 17.50 -24.26 -4.41
C ILE A 564 18.51 -24.70 -5.48
N VAL A 565 18.51 -24.06 -6.65
CA VAL A 565 19.40 -24.44 -7.76
C VAL A 565 20.87 -24.29 -7.34
N ALA A 566 21.26 -23.17 -6.72
CA ALA A 566 22.63 -22.97 -6.26
C ALA A 566 23.08 -23.99 -5.20
N ARG A 567 22.17 -24.50 -4.36
CA ARG A 567 22.45 -25.56 -3.38
C ARG A 567 22.57 -26.93 -4.06
N VAL A 568 21.63 -27.26 -4.94
CA VAL A 568 21.58 -28.54 -5.67
C VAL A 568 22.79 -28.68 -6.60
N SER A 569 23.09 -27.68 -7.44
CA SER A 569 24.27 -27.70 -8.32
C SER A 569 25.58 -27.85 -7.54
N ARG A 570 25.67 -27.32 -6.31
CA ARG A 570 26.85 -27.50 -5.44
C ARG A 570 26.97 -28.94 -4.93
N LEU A 571 25.86 -29.58 -4.56
CA LEU A 571 25.87 -30.99 -4.15
C LEU A 571 26.29 -31.88 -5.32
N LEU A 572 25.65 -31.73 -6.48
CA LEU A 572 25.99 -32.48 -7.70
C LEU A 572 27.45 -32.24 -8.14
N GLY A 573 27.93 -31.00 -8.12
CA GLY A 573 29.30 -30.63 -8.51
C GLY A 573 30.40 -30.96 -7.49
N SER A 574 30.06 -31.27 -6.23
CA SER A 574 31.05 -31.66 -5.21
C SER A 574 31.67 -33.05 -5.47
N VAL A 575 31.05 -33.83 -6.34
CA VAL A 575 31.44 -35.20 -6.67
C VAL A 575 32.45 -35.20 -7.82
N LYS A 576 33.68 -35.66 -7.58
CA LYS A 576 34.74 -35.69 -8.61
C LYS A 576 34.30 -36.47 -9.86
N PRO A 577 34.53 -35.94 -11.08
CA PRO A 577 34.18 -36.64 -12.31
C PRO A 577 35.11 -37.83 -12.54
N SER A 578 34.61 -39.03 -12.24
CA SER A 578 35.18 -40.31 -12.66
C SER A 578 34.25 -40.95 -13.68
N SER A 579 34.80 -41.39 -14.81
CA SER A 579 34.05 -42.04 -15.90
C SER A 579 33.22 -43.23 -15.39
N GLY A 580 31.89 -43.15 -15.50
CA GLY A 580 30.98 -44.24 -15.15
C GLY A 580 30.18 -44.07 -13.84
N ARG A 581 30.10 -42.86 -13.28
CA ARG A 581 29.21 -42.58 -12.13
C ARG A 581 27.76 -42.28 -12.52
N PRO A 582 26.80 -42.42 -11.59
CA PRO A 582 25.37 -42.35 -11.89
C PRO A 582 24.90 -40.92 -12.18
N LYS A 583 23.89 -40.81 -13.03
CA LYS A 583 23.22 -39.56 -13.37
C LYS A 583 22.06 -39.33 -12.41
N VAL A 584 22.26 -38.43 -11.45
CA VAL A 584 21.17 -37.89 -10.60
C VAL A 584 20.70 -36.57 -11.21
N ASN A 585 19.42 -36.52 -11.59
CA ASN A 585 18.76 -35.30 -12.04
C ASN A 585 17.79 -34.82 -10.95
N VAL A 586 17.67 -33.50 -10.78
CA VAL A 586 16.76 -32.90 -9.80
C VAL A 586 15.80 -31.96 -10.52
N GLU A 587 14.52 -32.32 -10.58
CA GLU A 587 13.48 -31.52 -11.21
C GLU A 587 12.66 -30.76 -10.17
N ILE A 588 12.71 -29.43 -10.24
CA ILE A 588 11.90 -28.53 -9.41
C ILE A 588 10.69 -28.10 -10.23
N VAL A 589 9.49 -28.48 -9.79
CA VAL A 589 8.21 -28.26 -10.47
C VAL A 589 7.49 -27.07 -9.82
N PHE A 590 7.07 -26.10 -10.63
CA PHE A 590 6.36 -24.89 -10.19
C PHE A 590 4.85 -25.06 -10.36
N PRO A 591 4.05 -25.11 -9.29
CA PRO A 591 2.59 -25.33 -9.37
C PRO A 591 1.79 -24.11 -9.90
N VAL A 592 2.36 -23.35 -10.83
CA VAL A 592 1.78 -22.14 -11.44
C VAL A 592 1.25 -22.44 -12.85
N SER A 593 0.39 -21.57 -13.39
CA SER A 593 -0.08 -21.71 -14.77
C SER A 593 1.07 -21.53 -15.77
N SER A 594 1.09 -22.31 -16.86
CA SER A 594 2.01 -22.09 -17.99
C SER A 594 1.80 -20.72 -18.65
N ASP A 595 0.62 -20.13 -18.47
CA ASP A 595 0.23 -18.79 -18.98
C ASP A 595 0.49 -17.64 -17.99
N SER A 596 1.23 -17.85 -16.90
CA SER A 596 1.52 -16.80 -15.89
C SER A 596 2.45 -15.67 -16.39
N ILE A 597 2.70 -15.58 -17.70
CA ILE A 597 3.51 -14.54 -18.35
C ILE A 597 2.73 -13.99 -19.54
N THR A 598 2.39 -12.70 -19.50
CA THR A 598 1.75 -12.01 -20.64
C THR A 598 2.72 -11.81 -21.79
N THR A 599 2.42 -12.36 -22.96
CA THR A 599 3.15 -12.10 -24.21
C THR A 599 2.52 -10.94 -24.99
N PRO A 600 3.32 -10.00 -25.55
CA PRO A 600 2.77 -8.88 -26.33
C PRO A 600 2.40 -9.30 -27.75
N SER A 601 1.21 -8.89 -28.21
CA SER A 601 0.79 -9.04 -29.61
C SER A 601 1.64 -8.16 -30.54
N THR A 602 2.25 -8.76 -31.56
CA THR A 602 3.13 -8.08 -32.51
C THR A 602 2.38 -7.11 -33.44
N SER A 603 2.57 -5.80 -33.25
CA SER A 603 2.24 -4.78 -34.25
C SER A 603 3.49 -4.32 -34.98
N SER A 604 3.57 -4.58 -36.28
CA SER A 604 4.67 -4.18 -37.13
C SER A 604 4.71 -2.65 -37.34
N HIS A 605 5.79 -1.99 -36.92
CA HIS A 605 6.59 -1.02 -37.70
C HIS A 605 7.58 -0.22 -36.81
N GLY A 606 8.89 -0.41 -37.03
CA GLY A 606 9.94 0.59 -36.72
C GLY A 606 10.62 0.52 -35.34
N LEU A 607 11.96 0.35 -35.36
CA LEU A 607 12.92 0.48 -34.25
C LEU A 607 12.79 -0.53 -33.09
N SER A 608 13.61 -1.59 -33.17
CA SER A 608 13.80 -2.61 -32.15
C SER A 608 14.66 -2.12 -30.97
N LEU A 609 14.02 -1.53 -29.97
CA LEU A 609 14.54 -1.49 -28.59
C LEU A 609 13.83 -2.61 -27.80
N GLY A 610 14.60 -3.55 -27.26
CA GLY A 610 14.09 -4.71 -26.54
C GLY A 610 13.50 -4.32 -25.18
N VAL A 611 12.18 -4.13 -25.14
CA VAL A 611 11.42 -3.88 -23.91
C VAL A 611 10.40 -5.01 -23.74
N ILE A 612 10.43 -5.71 -22.61
CA ILE A 612 9.43 -6.71 -22.23
C ILE A 612 8.87 -6.30 -20.84
N PRO A 613 7.54 -6.17 -20.69
CA PRO A 613 6.94 -5.49 -19.54
C PRO A 613 6.69 -6.40 -18.32
N GLY A 614 6.69 -5.78 -17.13
CA GLY A 614 5.97 -6.28 -15.96
C GLY A 614 4.59 -5.63 -15.81
N VAL A 615 3.91 -5.87 -14.69
CA VAL A 615 2.69 -5.13 -14.30
C VAL A 615 2.94 -3.62 -14.25
N ALA A 616 1.89 -2.83 -14.48
CA ALA A 616 1.98 -1.38 -14.49
C ALA A 616 2.52 -0.83 -13.15
N SER A 617 3.30 0.24 -13.23
CA SER A 617 3.94 0.89 -12.08
C SER A 617 2.95 1.15 -10.94
N GLY A 618 3.27 0.68 -9.73
CA GLY A 618 2.51 0.95 -8.51
C GLY A 618 1.74 -0.22 -7.90
N GLU A 619 1.63 -1.37 -8.56
CA GLU A 619 1.00 -2.57 -7.98
C GLU A 619 2.03 -3.43 -7.21
N GLY A 620 1.69 -3.81 -5.97
CA GLY A 620 2.51 -4.66 -5.09
C GLY A 620 2.41 -6.16 -5.43
N CYS A 621 2.21 -7.02 -4.42
CA CYS A 621 1.99 -8.45 -4.62
C CYS A 621 0.86 -8.71 -5.64
N SER A 622 1.16 -9.40 -6.76
CA SER A 622 0.19 -9.63 -7.84
C SER A 622 0.12 -11.09 -8.30
N ILE A 623 -1.05 -11.49 -8.81
CA ILE A 623 -1.32 -12.85 -9.31
C ILE A 623 -0.50 -13.24 -10.54
N ASN A 624 0.04 -12.26 -11.28
CA ASN A 624 0.80 -12.47 -12.52
C ASN A 624 2.32 -12.53 -12.28
N GLY A 625 2.79 -12.49 -11.03
CA GLY A 625 4.23 -12.43 -10.76
C GLY A 625 4.72 -12.66 -9.33
N GLY A 626 3.83 -12.86 -8.35
CA GLY A 626 4.21 -13.07 -6.95
C GLY A 626 4.80 -11.82 -6.29
N CYS A 627 5.42 -11.98 -5.12
CA CYS A 627 6.17 -10.90 -4.45
C CYS A 627 7.39 -10.46 -5.27
N ALA A 628 7.99 -11.44 -5.95
CA ALA A 628 9.24 -11.30 -6.68
C ALA A 628 9.18 -10.39 -7.91
N SER A 629 8.05 -10.33 -8.64
CA SER A 629 7.94 -9.54 -9.89
C SER A 629 7.65 -8.05 -9.70
N CYS A 630 7.87 -7.52 -8.49
CA CYS A 630 7.74 -6.10 -8.18
C CYS A 630 8.70 -5.27 -9.06
N PRO A 631 8.21 -4.35 -9.92
CA PRO A 631 9.06 -3.66 -10.91
C PRO A 631 10.20 -2.85 -10.28
N TYR A 632 9.97 -2.25 -9.10
CA TYR A 632 10.98 -1.49 -8.35
C TYR A 632 12.20 -2.32 -7.92
N MET A 633 12.10 -3.65 -7.88
CA MET A 633 13.23 -4.52 -7.56
C MET A 633 14.19 -4.67 -8.74
N LYS A 634 13.73 -4.48 -9.98
CA LYS A 634 14.56 -4.60 -11.20
C LYS A 634 15.41 -3.35 -11.44
N ASP A 635 14.88 -2.18 -11.11
CA ASP A 635 15.57 -0.90 -11.21
C ASP A 635 16.92 -0.90 -10.45
N PHE A 636 17.08 -1.73 -9.41
CA PHE A 636 18.34 -1.92 -8.67
C PHE A 636 19.55 -2.21 -9.57
N LEU A 637 19.39 -3.12 -10.54
CA LEU A 637 20.48 -3.58 -11.39
C LEU A 637 20.86 -2.53 -12.44
N ASP A 638 19.85 -1.85 -12.99
CA ASP A 638 20.07 -0.83 -14.02
C ASP A 638 20.55 0.50 -13.43
N LEU A 639 20.11 0.91 -12.22
CA LEU A 639 20.70 2.05 -11.51
C LEU A 639 22.19 1.86 -11.20
N LEU A 640 22.64 0.62 -10.96
CA LEU A 640 24.03 0.34 -10.64
C LEU A 640 24.89 0.13 -11.91
N ALA A 641 24.35 -0.48 -12.96
CA ALA A 641 25.03 -0.62 -14.26
C ALA A 641 25.17 0.72 -15.01
N MET A 642 24.22 1.65 -14.85
CA MET A 642 24.32 3.03 -15.39
C MET A 642 25.52 3.83 -14.83
N GLY A 643 26.20 3.33 -13.79
CA GLY A 643 27.41 3.95 -13.24
C GLY A 643 28.71 3.73 -14.02
N SER A 644 28.76 2.84 -15.03
CA SER A 644 30.04 2.32 -15.54
C SER A 644 30.25 2.36 -17.08
N ALA A 645 29.27 2.00 -17.91
CA ALA A 645 29.52 1.71 -19.34
C ALA A 645 29.24 2.87 -20.33
N ASN A 646 30.30 3.61 -20.68
CA ASN A 646 30.54 4.36 -21.93
C ASN A 646 29.70 5.61 -22.30
N GLY A 647 30.40 6.74 -22.48
CA GLY A 647 30.01 7.81 -23.42
C GLY A 647 30.07 9.22 -22.85
N LEU A 648 31.18 9.93 -23.05
CA LEU A 648 31.32 11.35 -22.72
C LEU A 648 30.55 12.28 -23.69
N THR A 649 29.22 12.22 -23.64
CA THR A 649 28.32 13.31 -24.06
C THR A 649 27.45 13.68 -22.87
N GLY A 650 28.01 14.51 -21.99
CA GLY A 650 27.56 14.61 -20.60
C GLY A 650 26.11 15.06 -20.40
N TYR A 651 25.26 14.12 -20.00
CA TYR A 651 24.20 14.43 -19.04
C TYR A 651 24.80 14.41 -17.64
N ARG A 652 25.35 15.56 -17.20
CA ARG A 652 25.34 15.86 -15.77
C ARG A 652 23.88 15.77 -15.32
N GLY A 653 23.60 14.98 -14.28
CA GLY A 653 22.40 15.20 -13.47
C GLY A 653 22.37 16.68 -13.13
N LYS A 654 21.39 17.41 -13.68
CA LYS A 654 21.41 18.87 -13.62
C LYS A 654 21.33 19.25 -12.15
N GLN A 655 22.33 19.99 -11.65
CA GLN A 655 22.19 20.60 -10.34
C GLN A 655 20.88 21.41 -10.34
N PRO A 656 20.05 21.27 -9.28
CA PRO A 656 18.77 21.94 -9.25
C PRO A 656 18.99 23.45 -9.40
N LEU A 657 18.29 24.07 -10.36
CA LEU A 657 18.39 25.53 -10.61
C LEU A 657 18.04 26.33 -9.34
N LEU A 658 17.16 25.75 -8.53
CA LEU A 658 16.72 26.26 -7.24
C LEU A 658 16.43 25.11 -6.28
N SER A 659 16.77 25.29 -5.01
CA SER A 659 16.32 24.47 -3.87
C SER A 659 15.96 25.41 -2.72
N PHE A 660 14.89 25.11 -1.98
CA PHE A 660 14.35 25.95 -0.91
C PHE A 660 13.59 25.08 0.10
N GLY A 661 13.70 25.39 1.39
CA GLY A 661 12.97 24.65 2.42
C GLY A 661 11.51 25.08 2.51
N VAL A 662 10.60 24.15 2.83
CA VAL A 662 9.19 24.47 3.09
C VAL A 662 8.72 23.90 4.42
N ILE A 663 7.86 24.65 5.12
CA ILE A 663 7.12 24.18 6.29
C ILE A 663 5.75 24.86 6.31
N SER A 664 4.75 24.20 6.88
CA SER A 664 3.41 24.77 7.10
C SER A 664 3.02 24.60 8.57
N ASP A 665 1.95 25.25 9.00
CA ASP A 665 1.16 24.87 10.19
C ASP A 665 1.99 24.48 11.44
N VAL A 666 2.96 25.31 11.84
CA VAL A 666 3.75 25.04 13.06
C VAL A 666 2.83 25.02 14.28
N GLN A 667 1.79 25.86 14.34
CA GLN A 667 0.75 25.91 15.37
C GLN A 667 1.29 25.72 16.80
N TYR A 668 2.37 26.43 17.13
CA TYR A 668 2.95 26.38 18.48
C TYR A 668 2.01 27.00 19.51
N ALA A 669 1.90 26.40 20.69
CA ALA A 669 1.33 27.02 21.88
C ALA A 669 1.87 26.35 23.15
N ASP A 670 2.06 27.13 24.23
CA ASP A 670 2.55 26.60 25.52
C ASP A 670 1.44 25.98 26.38
N ILE A 671 0.66 25.08 25.77
CA ILE A 671 -0.48 24.38 26.38
C ILE A 671 -0.28 22.86 26.32
N PRO A 672 -0.97 22.06 27.14
CA PRO A 672 -0.95 20.60 27.02
C PRO A 672 -1.41 20.13 25.64
N ASP A 673 -0.87 19.01 25.16
CA ASP A 673 -1.25 18.42 23.88
C ASP A 673 -2.76 18.15 23.82
N GLY A 674 -3.38 18.43 22.67
CA GLY A 674 -4.83 18.39 22.47
C GLY A 674 -5.26 17.46 21.35
N ARG A 675 -6.48 17.69 20.84
CA ARG A 675 -7.02 17.05 19.63
C ARG A 675 -7.71 18.10 18.76
N SER A 676 -7.71 17.88 17.44
CA SER A 676 -8.53 18.63 16.49
C SER A 676 -10.01 18.25 16.62
N PHE A 677 -10.89 19.00 15.96
CA PHE A 677 -12.33 18.72 15.91
C PHE A 677 -12.68 17.31 15.41
N ILE A 678 -11.84 16.75 14.53
CA ILE A 678 -11.96 15.38 13.99
C ILE A 678 -11.14 14.33 14.78
N GLY A 679 -10.65 14.68 15.98
CA GLY A 679 -10.00 13.75 16.91
C GLY A 679 -8.48 13.54 16.73
N VAL A 680 -7.87 14.07 15.67
CA VAL A 680 -6.42 13.97 15.40
C VAL A 680 -5.62 14.71 16.48
N ARG A 681 -4.57 14.09 17.01
CA ARG A 681 -3.78 14.64 18.13
C ARG A 681 -2.99 15.89 17.70
N ARG A 682 -2.86 16.86 18.62
CA ARG A 682 -2.16 18.15 18.43
C ARG A 682 -1.03 18.31 19.44
N TYR A 683 0.21 18.35 18.98
CA TYR A 683 1.41 18.42 19.81
C TYR A 683 1.96 19.86 19.94
N TYR A 684 1.19 20.77 20.54
CA TYR A 684 1.44 22.23 20.51
C TYR A 684 2.82 22.68 21.01
N ARG A 685 3.37 22.00 22.03
CA ARG A 685 4.73 22.31 22.54
C ARG A 685 5.84 21.69 21.70
N HIS A 686 5.55 20.60 21.02
CA HIS A 686 6.55 19.82 20.28
C HIS A 686 6.80 20.37 18.87
N SER A 687 5.84 21.08 18.27
CA SER A 687 5.95 21.57 16.91
C SER A 687 7.09 22.58 16.70
N ILE A 688 7.42 23.39 17.69
CA ILE A 688 8.60 24.27 17.63
C ILE A 688 9.92 23.48 17.62
N LEU A 689 9.96 22.26 18.19
CA LEU A 689 11.12 21.36 18.08
C LEU A 689 11.25 20.79 16.66
N VAL A 690 10.13 20.63 15.93
CA VAL A 690 10.15 20.26 14.50
C VAL A 690 10.71 21.41 13.68
N LEU A 691 10.28 22.65 13.93
CA LEU A 691 10.84 23.85 13.28
C LEU A 691 12.35 23.98 13.54
N GLN A 692 12.81 23.84 14.79
CA GLN A 692 14.23 23.88 15.15
C GLN A 692 15.06 22.86 14.35
N ARG A 693 14.54 21.63 14.17
CA ARG A 693 15.20 20.61 13.33
C ARG A 693 15.16 20.95 11.85
N ALA A 694 14.05 21.50 11.35
CA ALA A 694 13.92 21.91 9.96
C ALA A 694 14.98 22.97 9.64
N VAL A 695 15.07 24.04 10.45
CA VAL A 695 16.08 25.09 10.31
C VAL A 695 17.50 24.54 10.47
N GLN A 696 17.74 23.61 11.40
CA GLN A 696 19.04 22.95 11.53
C GLN A 696 19.41 22.11 10.29
N LYS A 697 18.48 21.33 9.73
CA LYS A 697 18.71 20.57 8.48
C LYS A 697 18.95 21.53 7.30
N TRP A 698 18.18 22.62 7.23
CA TRP A 698 18.31 23.62 6.17
C TRP A 698 19.67 24.34 6.23
N ASN A 699 20.13 24.74 7.41
CA ASN A 699 21.44 25.37 7.62
C ASN A 699 22.62 24.45 7.29
N ASN A 700 22.46 23.13 7.45
CA ASN A 700 23.47 22.14 7.10
C ASN A 700 23.45 21.79 5.59
N SER A 701 22.50 22.31 4.81
CA SER A 701 22.40 22.10 3.36
C SER A 701 23.00 23.28 2.60
N GLU A 702 24.18 23.08 1.99
CA GLU A 702 24.90 24.08 1.19
C GLU A 702 24.15 24.55 -0.09
N LYS A 703 22.91 24.12 -0.31
CA LYS A 703 22.15 24.32 -1.56
C LYS A 703 20.87 25.14 -1.42
N LEU A 704 20.34 25.35 -0.22
CA LEU A 704 19.05 26.04 -0.04
C LEU A 704 19.21 27.55 -0.13
N LYS A 705 18.50 28.19 -1.06
CA LYS A 705 18.59 29.64 -1.29
C LYS A 705 17.67 30.47 -0.39
N PHE A 706 16.57 29.89 0.07
CA PHE A 706 15.59 30.51 0.98
C PHE A 706 14.71 29.42 1.61
N THR A 707 13.81 29.83 2.50
CA THR A 707 12.74 28.96 3.05
C THR A 707 11.37 29.66 2.97
N VAL A 708 10.29 28.88 2.96
CA VAL A 708 8.90 29.39 2.95
C VAL A 708 8.09 28.77 4.07
N ASN A 709 7.43 29.61 4.87
CA ASN A 709 6.46 29.22 5.89
C ASN A 709 5.02 29.48 5.39
N PHE A 710 4.23 28.41 5.27
CA PHE A 710 2.88 28.39 4.70
C PHE A 710 1.75 28.84 5.66
N GLY A 711 2.09 29.63 6.68
CA GLY A 711 1.13 30.19 7.63
C GLY A 711 1.10 29.47 8.97
N ASP A 712 0.07 29.76 9.76
CA ASP A 712 -0.27 29.08 11.01
C ASP A 712 0.90 28.79 11.97
N ILE A 713 1.65 29.84 12.33
CA ILE A 713 2.86 29.73 13.17
C ILE A 713 2.56 29.42 14.65
N VAL A 714 1.42 29.90 15.16
CA VAL A 714 0.98 29.83 16.57
C VAL A 714 -0.49 29.46 16.58
N ASP A 715 -0.88 28.51 17.43
CA ASP A 715 -2.24 27.95 17.42
C ASP A 715 -3.30 28.92 17.97
N GLY A 716 -4.54 28.85 17.49
CA GLY A 716 -5.66 29.67 17.95
C GLY A 716 -6.01 29.52 19.43
N PHE A 717 -5.68 28.37 20.05
CA PHE A 717 -5.80 28.13 21.49
C PHE A 717 -4.65 28.70 22.33
N CYS A 718 -3.65 29.33 21.71
CA CYS A 718 -2.65 30.11 22.44
C CYS A 718 -3.34 31.20 23.29
N PRO A 719 -3.03 31.32 24.60
CA PRO A 719 -3.57 32.37 25.46
C PRO A 719 -3.28 33.76 24.87
N LYS A 720 -4.30 34.63 24.83
CA LYS A 720 -4.22 35.90 24.07
C LYS A 720 -3.25 36.93 24.65
N ASP A 721 -2.94 36.81 25.94
CA ASP A 721 -1.86 37.50 26.62
C ASP A 721 -0.45 37.02 26.20
N GLN A 722 -0.34 35.79 25.66
CA GLN A 722 0.90 35.14 25.24
C GLN A 722 1.08 35.07 23.71
N SER A 723 0.06 35.43 22.93
CA SER A 723 0.10 35.37 21.46
C SER A 723 1.31 36.11 20.87
N LEU A 724 1.61 37.32 21.35
CA LEU A 724 2.76 38.11 20.87
C LEU A 724 4.09 37.41 21.16
N SER A 725 4.33 37.02 22.41
CA SER A 725 5.59 36.38 22.82
C SER A 725 5.77 34.99 22.19
N SER A 726 4.67 34.29 21.90
CA SER A 726 4.68 33.01 21.17
C SER A 726 5.03 33.20 19.70
N VAL A 727 4.48 34.22 19.04
CA VAL A 727 4.85 34.56 17.64
C VAL A 727 6.32 34.98 17.58
N GLU A 728 6.78 35.87 18.47
CA GLU A 728 8.19 36.26 18.57
C GLU A 728 9.12 35.07 18.86
N LYS A 729 8.65 34.06 19.61
CA LYS A 729 9.43 32.83 19.88
C LYS A 729 9.59 32.00 18.61
N VAL A 730 8.51 31.77 17.86
CA VAL A 730 8.56 30.99 16.61
C VAL A 730 9.34 31.72 15.51
N VAL A 731 9.14 33.04 15.36
CA VAL A 731 9.90 33.87 14.40
C VAL A 731 11.40 33.82 14.70
N ARG A 732 11.82 33.90 15.96
CA ARG A 732 13.24 33.79 16.33
C ARG A 732 13.90 32.47 15.90
N GLU A 733 13.16 31.36 15.86
CA GLU A 733 13.70 30.10 15.34
C GLU A 733 13.93 30.17 13.83
N PHE A 734 12.98 30.75 13.07
CA PHE A 734 13.16 31.04 11.64
C PHE A 734 14.35 31.99 11.38
N GLU A 735 14.55 32.99 12.23
CA GLU A 735 15.71 33.91 12.15
C GLU A 735 17.07 33.23 12.37
N THR A 736 17.11 31.99 12.85
CA THR A 736 18.35 31.20 12.89
C THR A 736 18.72 30.56 11.54
N PHE A 737 17.87 30.66 10.51
CA PHE A 737 18.16 30.20 9.17
C PHE A 737 19.15 31.12 8.45
N ASN A 738 20.17 30.55 7.79
CA ASN A 738 21.23 31.24 7.06
C ASN A 738 20.77 31.71 5.66
N GLY A 739 19.62 32.38 5.57
CA GLY A 739 19.09 32.91 4.31
C GLY A 739 17.73 33.60 4.48
N PRO A 740 17.11 34.06 3.37
CA PRO A 740 15.77 34.64 3.40
C PRO A 740 14.72 33.63 3.88
N VAL A 741 13.80 34.09 4.71
CA VAL A 741 12.58 33.37 5.10
C VAL A 741 11.39 34.16 4.58
N TYR A 742 10.52 33.50 3.82
CA TYR A 742 9.30 34.08 3.30
C TYR A 742 8.10 33.52 4.08
N HIS A 743 7.24 34.41 4.56
CA HIS A 743 6.08 34.03 5.36
C HIS A 743 4.79 34.40 4.61
N MET A 744 3.76 33.57 4.75
CA MET A 744 2.37 33.96 4.52
C MET A 744 1.57 33.84 5.82
N ILE A 745 0.35 34.38 5.81
CA ILE A 745 -0.57 34.33 6.96
C ILE A 745 -1.58 33.19 6.80
N GLY A 746 -1.89 32.52 7.90
CA GLY A 746 -3.00 31.57 8.01
C GLY A 746 -4.03 32.02 9.03
N ASN A 747 -5.14 31.31 9.17
CA ASN A 747 -6.21 31.65 10.11
C ASN A 747 -5.75 31.62 11.58
N HIS A 748 -4.91 30.66 12.00
CA HIS A 748 -4.40 30.63 13.37
C HIS A 748 -3.48 31.82 13.66
N CYS A 749 -2.78 32.38 12.66
CA CYS A 749 -2.07 33.65 12.83
C CYS A 749 -3.04 34.81 13.15
N LEU A 750 -4.14 34.90 12.40
CA LEU A 750 -5.14 35.96 12.51
C LEU A 750 -6.05 35.85 13.76
N TYR A 751 -6.18 34.65 14.34
CA TYR A 751 -6.79 34.44 15.66
C TYR A 751 -5.92 34.98 16.81
N ASN A 752 -4.64 35.24 16.57
CA ASN A 752 -3.66 35.56 17.60
C ASN A 752 -3.20 37.01 17.58
N LEU A 753 -2.89 37.56 16.41
CA LEU A 753 -2.46 38.95 16.26
C LEU A 753 -3.17 39.64 15.09
N PRO A 754 -3.55 40.93 15.25
CA PRO A 754 -4.05 41.74 14.13
C PRO A 754 -2.94 42.00 13.10
N ARG A 755 -3.35 42.25 11.84
CA ARG A 755 -2.46 42.43 10.68
C ARG A 755 -1.35 43.49 10.91
N ASP A 756 -1.68 44.61 11.55
CA ASP A 756 -0.76 45.72 11.86
C ASP A 756 0.43 45.30 12.75
N LYS A 757 0.24 44.29 13.61
CA LYS A 757 1.30 43.71 14.45
C LYS A 757 1.95 42.48 13.82
N LEU A 758 1.16 41.65 13.15
CA LEU A 758 1.59 40.37 12.60
C LEU A 758 2.53 40.53 11.39
N LEU A 759 2.19 41.39 10.43
CA LEU A 759 2.96 41.52 9.18
C LEU A 759 4.39 42.06 9.41
N PRO A 760 4.63 43.07 10.28
CA PRO A 760 5.98 43.49 10.63
C PRO A 760 6.81 42.42 11.32
N LEU A 761 6.21 41.63 12.23
CA LEU A 761 6.90 40.52 12.91
C LEU A 761 7.34 39.42 11.93
N LEU A 762 6.48 39.11 10.95
CA LEU A 762 6.78 38.16 9.88
C LEU A 762 7.63 38.77 8.74
N LYS A 763 8.01 40.05 8.83
CA LYS A 763 8.75 40.79 7.80
C LYS A 763 8.11 40.69 6.40
N ILE A 764 6.79 40.54 6.34
CA ILE A 764 6.04 40.48 5.08
C ILE A 764 6.09 41.86 4.42
N PRO A 765 6.52 41.98 3.15
CA PRO A 765 6.51 43.26 2.46
C PRO A 765 5.06 43.71 2.26
N THR A 766 4.69 44.83 2.88
CA THR A 766 3.31 45.36 2.91
C THR A 766 3.24 46.71 2.22
N LEU A 767 2.29 46.83 1.30
CA LEU A 767 1.69 48.10 0.90
C LEU A 767 0.29 48.15 1.53
N ASP A 768 -0.01 49.17 2.33
CA ASP A 768 -1.32 49.41 2.97
C ASP A 768 -1.94 48.22 3.74
N GLY A 769 -1.11 47.39 4.38
CA GLY A 769 -1.55 46.26 5.22
C GLY A 769 -1.87 44.96 4.46
N ARG A 770 -1.59 44.92 3.15
CA ARG A 770 -1.73 43.74 2.30
C ARG A 770 -0.62 42.73 2.61
N ALA A 771 -0.95 41.43 2.57
CA ALA A 771 -0.01 40.34 2.88
C ALA A 771 0.42 39.51 1.65
N TYR A 772 -0.01 39.91 0.45
CA TYR A 772 0.35 39.27 -0.82
C TYR A 772 1.54 39.97 -1.48
N TYR A 773 2.41 39.22 -2.13
CA TYR A 773 3.63 39.72 -2.78
C TYR A 773 4.24 38.67 -3.71
N ASP A 774 5.17 39.07 -4.58
CA ASP A 774 5.96 38.16 -5.41
C ASP A 774 7.47 38.40 -5.27
N PHE A 775 8.27 37.41 -5.62
CA PHE A 775 9.73 37.51 -5.67
C PHE A 775 10.35 36.52 -6.67
N SER A 776 11.49 36.89 -7.26
CA SER A 776 12.27 36.01 -8.14
C SER A 776 13.60 35.61 -7.48
N PRO A 777 13.72 34.41 -6.88
CA PRO A 777 14.96 33.96 -6.23
C PRO A 777 16.06 33.56 -7.23
N VAL A 778 15.68 33.32 -8.49
CA VAL A 778 16.54 33.13 -9.67
C VAL A 778 15.83 33.70 -10.89
N PRO A 779 16.54 34.10 -11.97
CA PRO A 779 15.89 34.65 -13.17
C PRO A 779 14.79 33.75 -13.76
N GLU A 780 14.96 32.43 -13.70
CA GLU A 780 14.06 31.44 -14.32
C GLU A 780 12.77 31.18 -13.53
N PHE A 781 12.66 31.62 -12.28
CA PHE A 781 11.52 31.32 -11.40
C PHE A 781 11.00 32.56 -10.68
N ARG A 782 9.67 32.64 -10.57
CA ARG A 782 8.96 33.59 -9.72
C ARG A 782 8.07 32.85 -8.73
N PHE A 783 8.06 33.31 -7.49
CA PHE A 783 7.18 32.85 -6.42
C PHE A 783 6.15 33.94 -6.18
N VAL A 784 4.88 33.58 -6.15
CA VAL A 784 3.75 34.49 -5.93
C VAL A 784 3.03 34.02 -4.67
N VAL A 785 3.06 34.84 -3.62
CA VAL A 785 2.43 34.56 -2.33
C VAL A 785 1.09 35.29 -2.28
N LEU A 786 0.02 34.52 -2.16
CA LEU A 786 -1.36 35.02 -2.06
C LEU A 786 -1.78 35.20 -0.61
N ASP A 787 -2.54 36.26 -0.37
CA ASP A 787 -3.30 36.47 0.87
C ASP A 787 -4.71 35.88 0.67
N GLY A 788 -4.86 34.60 0.99
CA GLY A 788 -6.15 33.91 0.99
C GLY A 788 -7.15 34.41 2.05
N TYR A 789 -6.74 35.37 2.89
CA TYR A 789 -7.55 36.00 3.93
C TYR A 789 -7.82 37.48 3.64
N ASP A 790 -7.55 37.93 2.41
CA ASP A 790 -7.79 39.29 1.93
C ASP A 790 -9.26 39.68 2.08
N ILE A 791 -10.17 38.86 1.54
CA ILE A 791 -11.61 38.91 1.86
C ILE A 791 -11.91 37.78 2.85
N SER A 792 -11.90 38.08 4.15
CA SER A 792 -12.24 37.09 5.18
C SER A 792 -12.94 37.72 6.40
N ALA A 793 -13.63 36.89 7.16
CA ALA A 793 -14.35 37.29 8.37
C ALA A 793 -13.41 37.48 9.60
N ILE A 794 -12.09 37.40 9.40
CA ILE A 794 -11.07 37.41 10.45
C ILE A 794 -9.87 38.28 10.05
N GLY A 795 -9.03 38.68 11.01
CA GLY A 795 -7.76 39.39 10.79
C GLY A 795 -7.85 40.89 10.46
N TRP A 796 -8.84 41.31 9.70
CA TRP A 796 -9.17 42.73 9.48
C TRP A 796 -10.06 43.29 10.61
N PRO A 797 -10.03 44.61 10.88
CA PRO A 797 -10.98 45.27 11.79
C PRO A 797 -12.44 45.10 11.33
N GLN A 798 -13.38 44.99 12.26
CA GLN A 798 -14.80 44.71 11.95
C GLN A 798 -15.47 45.73 11.00
N GLU A 799 -15.05 46.99 11.05
CA GLU A 799 -15.52 48.09 10.19
C GLU A 799 -14.80 48.16 8.83
N HIS A 800 -13.79 47.30 8.58
CA HIS A 800 -13.02 47.30 7.35
C HIS A 800 -13.86 46.81 6.17
N PRO A 801 -13.76 47.42 4.95
CA PRO A 801 -14.56 47.01 3.79
C PRO A 801 -14.54 45.50 3.54
N ASN A 802 -13.34 44.89 3.55
CA ASN A 802 -13.16 43.46 3.31
C ASN A 802 -13.85 42.58 4.37
N SER A 803 -13.90 43.01 5.64
CA SER A 803 -14.65 42.30 6.70
C SER A 803 -16.14 42.43 6.53
N VAL A 804 -16.64 43.62 6.18
CA VAL A 804 -18.07 43.86 5.91
C VAL A 804 -18.55 43.01 4.72
N GLU A 805 -17.74 42.97 3.66
CA GLU A 805 -17.96 42.13 2.47
C GLU A 805 -17.94 40.64 2.82
N ALA A 806 -16.89 40.15 3.47
CA ALA A 806 -16.76 38.75 3.86
C ALA A 806 -17.87 38.28 4.80
N LEU A 807 -18.27 39.10 5.78
CA LEU A 807 -19.39 38.80 6.67
C LEU A 807 -20.73 38.79 5.94
N LYS A 808 -20.91 39.60 4.89
CA LYS A 808 -22.10 39.54 4.02
C LYS A 808 -22.10 38.24 3.22
N PHE A 809 -21.02 37.96 2.49
CA PHE A 809 -20.86 36.76 1.66
C PHE A 809 -21.05 35.47 2.48
N LEU A 810 -20.41 35.38 3.65
CA LEU A 810 -20.50 34.21 4.54
C LEU A 810 -21.91 34.04 5.16
N ARG A 811 -22.67 35.12 5.39
CA ARG A 811 -24.09 35.03 5.78
C ARG A 811 -24.99 34.53 4.65
N GLU A 812 -24.67 34.86 3.40
CA GLU A 812 -25.42 34.42 2.21
C GLU A 812 -25.09 32.97 1.84
N LYS A 813 -23.83 32.53 2.01
CA LYS A 813 -23.35 31.20 1.63
C LYS A 813 -23.46 30.13 2.71
N ASN A 814 -23.23 30.46 3.98
CA ASN A 814 -23.32 29.51 5.08
C ASN A 814 -24.59 29.76 5.91
N PRO A 815 -25.58 28.85 5.92
CA PRO A 815 -26.84 29.05 6.63
C PRO A 815 -26.74 28.81 8.14
N ASN A 816 -25.66 28.20 8.63
CA ASN A 816 -25.54 27.79 10.04
C ASN A 816 -25.37 29.01 10.96
N SER A 817 -25.75 28.86 12.24
CA SER A 817 -25.47 29.88 13.27
C SER A 817 -23.98 29.92 13.61
N GLU A 818 -23.39 28.75 13.85
CA GLU A 818 -21.94 28.57 13.98
C GLU A 818 -21.30 28.56 12.58
N LYS A 819 -20.58 29.63 12.23
CA LYS A 819 -20.03 29.83 10.88
C LYS A 819 -18.79 28.98 10.58
N ASN A 820 -18.24 28.27 11.56
CA ASN A 820 -17.24 27.23 11.34
C ASN A 820 -17.85 25.84 11.12
N SER A 821 -19.18 25.68 11.28
CA SER A 821 -19.85 24.40 11.02
C SER A 821 -20.07 24.17 9.52
N PRO A 822 -19.64 23.00 8.98
CA PRO A 822 -19.94 22.56 7.61
C PRO A 822 -21.23 21.74 7.51
N GLU A 823 -22.05 21.68 8.57
CA GLU A 823 -23.36 21.02 8.52
C GLU A 823 -24.25 21.68 7.46
N ASN A 824 -25.15 20.90 6.84
CA ASN A 824 -26.06 21.37 5.77
C ASN A 824 -25.39 21.90 4.49
N LEU A 825 -24.06 22.06 4.45
CA LEU A 825 -23.29 22.40 3.25
C LEU A 825 -22.91 21.10 2.50
N ILE A 826 -23.14 21.10 1.18
CA ILE A 826 -22.99 19.92 0.32
C ILE A 826 -21.92 20.19 -0.76
N GLY A 827 -21.10 19.19 -1.06
CA GLY A 827 -20.10 19.29 -2.12
C GLY A 827 -19.08 20.39 -1.85
N LEU A 828 -18.80 21.23 -2.85
CA LEU A 828 -17.82 22.31 -2.78
C LEU A 828 -18.28 23.49 -1.92
N GLU A 829 -19.58 23.65 -1.65
CA GLU A 829 -20.08 24.74 -0.80
C GLU A 829 -19.61 24.59 0.66
N ARG A 830 -19.11 23.39 1.04
CA ARG A 830 -18.48 23.10 2.35
C ARG A 830 -17.26 23.96 2.64
N ARG A 831 -16.71 24.65 1.65
CA ARG A 831 -15.60 25.61 1.80
C ARG A 831 -15.98 26.92 2.48
N PHE A 832 -17.27 27.26 2.52
CA PHE A 832 -17.76 28.54 3.05
C PHE A 832 -17.84 28.56 4.58
N LEU A 833 -16.67 28.49 5.21
CA LEU A 833 -16.48 28.45 6.65
C LEU A 833 -15.71 29.69 7.10
N MET A 834 -16.00 30.18 8.32
CA MET A 834 -15.39 31.39 8.88
C MET A 834 -13.87 31.33 9.04
N PHE A 835 -13.31 30.12 9.11
CA PHE A 835 -11.86 29.88 9.18
C PHE A 835 -11.13 29.95 7.82
N ASN A 836 -11.86 30.14 6.72
CA ASN A 836 -11.32 30.36 5.37
C ASN A 836 -11.51 31.83 4.92
N GLY A 837 -11.16 32.13 3.67
CA GLY A 837 -11.36 33.42 3.02
C GLY A 837 -11.35 33.32 1.50
N ALA A 838 -11.34 34.47 0.85
CA ALA A 838 -11.22 34.69 -0.59
C ALA A 838 -10.07 35.65 -0.93
N VAL A 839 -9.57 35.55 -2.15
CA VAL A 839 -8.66 36.52 -2.77
C VAL A 839 -9.50 37.67 -3.33
N GLY A 840 -9.22 38.92 -2.94
CA GLY A 840 -10.00 40.09 -3.34
C GLY A 840 -9.75 40.52 -4.79
N LYS A 841 -10.67 41.33 -5.34
CA LYS A 841 -10.61 41.79 -6.74
C LYS A 841 -9.30 42.49 -7.10
N GLU A 842 -8.81 43.38 -6.23
CA GLU A 842 -7.53 44.08 -6.45
C GLU A 842 -6.32 43.11 -6.44
N GLN A 843 -6.40 42.03 -5.66
CA GLN A 843 -5.37 40.98 -5.64
C GLN A 843 -5.46 40.08 -6.88
N LEU A 844 -6.65 39.81 -7.42
CA LEU A 844 -6.81 39.13 -8.72
C LEU A 844 -6.24 39.97 -9.87
N GLU A 845 -6.51 41.28 -9.91
CA GLU A 845 -5.97 42.22 -10.92
C GLU A 845 -4.43 42.34 -10.82
N TRP A 846 -3.89 42.33 -9.60
CA TRP A 846 -2.45 42.25 -9.37
C TRP A 846 -1.86 40.90 -9.83
N LEU A 847 -2.50 39.78 -9.51
CA LEU A 847 -2.07 38.44 -9.91
C LEU A 847 -2.05 38.28 -11.45
N ASP A 848 -3.07 38.77 -12.14
CA ASP A 848 -3.15 38.85 -13.61
C ASP A 848 -1.93 39.59 -14.21
N SER A 849 -1.60 40.74 -13.62
CA SER A 849 -0.44 41.55 -14.00
C SER A 849 0.90 40.83 -13.77
N VAL A 850 1.06 40.15 -12.62
CA VAL A 850 2.28 39.40 -12.27
C VAL A 850 2.45 38.15 -13.15
N LEU A 851 1.37 37.44 -13.47
CA LEU A 851 1.42 36.27 -14.36
C LEU A 851 1.70 36.67 -15.81
N GLN A 852 1.21 37.85 -16.24
CA GLN A 852 1.58 38.44 -17.52
C GLN A 852 3.08 38.80 -17.57
N ASP A 853 3.60 39.56 -16.60
CA ASP A 853 5.04 39.92 -16.54
C ASP A 853 5.93 38.67 -16.48
N ALA A 854 5.56 37.66 -15.69
CA ALA A 854 6.26 36.38 -15.66
C ALA A 854 6.23 35.63 -17.00
N THR A 855 5.15 35.76 -17.78
CA THR A 855 5.04 35.17 -19.12
C THR A 855 5.93 35.88 -20.13
N GLU A 856 5.91 37.22 -20.13
CA GLU A 856 6.77 38.07 -20.99
C GLU A 856 8.26 37.85 -20.67
N SER A 857 8.58 37.73 -19.38
CA SER A 857 9.91 37.41 -18.84
C SER A 857 10.30 35.92 -18.95
N LYS A 858 9.42 35.05 -19.48
CA LYS A 858 9.62 33.59 -19.67
C LYS A 858 9.97 32.81 -18.39
N GLN A 859 9.49 33.28 -17.25
CA GLN A 859 9.70 32.65 -15.95
C GLN A 859 8.72 31.50 -15.72
N LYS A 860 9.11 30.57 -14.83
CA LYS A 860 8.20 29.56 -14.28
C LYS A 860 7.64 30.06 -12.95
N VAL A 861 6.33 30.01 -12.79
CA VAL A 861 5.66 30.53 -11.59
C VAL A 861 5.29 29.39 -10.64
N VAL A 862 5.61 29.60 -9.36
CA VAL A 862 5.09 28.84 -8.23
C VAL A 862 4.13 29.76 -7.47
N VAL A 863 2.86 29.38 -7.38
CA VAL A 863 1.85 30.08 -6.59
C VAL A 863 1.79 29.44 -5.20
N CYS A 864 1.81 30.27 -4.16
CA CYS A 864 1.77 29.86 -2.77
C CYS A 864 0.58 30.52 -2.08
N CYS A 865 -0.31 29.76 -1.45
CA CYS A 865 -1.44 30.26 -0.67
C CYS A 865 -1.59 29.40 0.59
N HIS A 866 -1.94 29.95 1.75
CA HIS A 866 -2.22 29.09 2.92
C HIS A 866 -3.40 28.14 2.63
N LEU A 867 -4.46 28.65 1.99
CA LEU A 867 -5.65 27.90 1.62
C LEU A 867 -5.45 27.15 0.28
N PRO A 868 -5.74 25.84 0.21
CA PRO A 868 -5.73 25.07 -1.02
C PRO A 868 -6.54 25.68 -2.17
N LEU A 869 -6.03 25.49 -3.40
CA LEU A 869 -6.62 25.99 -4.65
C LEU A 869 -7.21 24.89 -5.55
N ASP A 870 -7.12 23.60 -5.16
CA ASP A 870 -7.72 22.49 -5.92
C ASP A 870 -8.51 21.55 -4.98
N PRO A 871 -9.76 21.18 -5.34
CA PRO A 871 -10.63 20.34 -4.53
C PRO A 871 -10.27 18.83 -4.57
N GLY A 872 -9.32 18.41 -5.40
CA GLY A 872 -8.77 17.06 -5.36
C GLY A 872 -7.52 16.96 -4.48
N ALA A 873 -6.78 18.05 -4.30
CA ALA A 873 -5.59 18.12 -3.46
C ALA A 873 -5.87 18.33 -1.96
N SER A 874 -7.13 18.53 -1.56
CA SER A 874 -7.51 18.91 -0.19
C SER A 874 -8.93 18.47 0.18
N SER A 875 -9.29 18.58 1.47
CA SER A 875 -10.68 18.48 1.92
C SER A 875 -11.49 19.70 1.43
N LYS A 876 -12.78 19.51 1.15
CA LYS A 876 -13.63 20.58 0.60
C LYS A 876 -13.84 21.73 1.59
N GLU A 877 -13.70 21.43 2.88
CA GLU A 877 -13.74 22.34 4.02
C GLU A 877 -12.51 23.26 4.11
N ALA A 878 -11.38 22.88 3.51
CA ALA A 878 -10.12 23.65 3.52
C ALA A 878 -10.00 24.67 2.37
N LEU A 879 -10.81 24.50 1.32
CA LEU A 879 -10.63 25.17 0.03
C LEU A 879 -10.87 26.69 0.11
N LEU A 880 -10.11 27.47 -0.67
CA LEU A 880 -10.35 28.92 -0.81
C LEU A 880 -11.79 29.19 -1.31
N TRP A 881 -12.47 30.21 -0.77
CA TRP A 881 -13.87 30.52 -1.10
C TRP A 881 -14.09 30.74 -2.60
N ASN A 882 -13.21 31.52 -3.26
CA ASN A 882 -13.21 31.75 -4.70
C ASN A 882 -12.00 31.08 -5.39
N TYR A 883 -11.67 29.84 -4.98
CA TYR A 883 -10.62 29.04 -5.65
C TYR A 883 -10.87 28.93 -7.17
N ASP A 884 -12.13 28.89 -7.58
CA ASP A 884 -12.59 28.83 -8.97
C ASP A 884 -12.17 30.09 -9.74
N GLU A 885 -12.38 31.29 -9.20
CA GLU A 885 -11.95 32.55 -9.83
C GLU A 885 -10.41 32.65 -9.92
N VAL A 886 -9.71 32.23 -8.87
CA VAL A 886 -8.23 32.20 -8.84
C VAL A 886 -7.69 31.20 -9.86
N MET A 887 -8.30 30.01 -9.98
CA MET A 887 -7.84 28.98 -10.91
C MET A 887 -8.21 29.31 -12.36
N ASP A 888 -9.37 29.89 -12.64
CA ASP A 888 -9.70 30.42 -13.97
C ASP A 888 -8.69 31.49 -14.43
N LEU A 889 -8.19 32.31 -13.51
CA LEU A 889 -7.09 33.23 -13.75
C LEU A 889 -5.76 32.48 -14.00
N VAL A 890 -5.37 31.55 -13.12
CA VAL A 890 -4.13 30.75 -13.27
C VAL A 890 -4.10 29.98 -14.61
N HIS A 891 -5.21 29.37 -15.00
CA HIS A 891 -5.33 28.58 -16.24
C HIS A 891 -5.16 29.42 -17.53
N ARG A 892 -5.28 30.75 -17.47
CA ARG A 892 -4.96 31.63 -18.60
C ARG A 892 -3.45 31.72 -18.88
N TYR A 893 -2.58 31.31 -17.95
CA TYR A 893 -1.13 31.52 -18.04
C TYR A 893 -0.33 30.22 -17.94
N ASN A 894 0.23 29.79 -19.08
CA ASN A 894 1.14 28.64 -19.18
C ASN A 894 2.46 28.78 -18.38
N CYS A 895 2.75 29.93 -17.77
CA CYS A 895 3.93 30.14 -16.94
C CYS A 895 3.82 29.44 -15.57
N VAL A 896 2.60 29.25 -15.03
CA VAL A 896 2.37 28.56 -13.75
C VAL A 896 2.68 27.06 -13.90
N LYS A 897 3.35 26.50 -12.88
CA LYS A 897 3.76 25.08 -12.85
C LYS A 897 3.32 24.37 -11.59
N VAL A 898 3.30 25.07 -10.45
CA VAL A 898 2.96 24.48 -9.16
C VAL A 898 2.14 25.48 -8.33
N CYS A 899 1.08 24.99 -7.70
CA CYS A 899 0.33 25.65 -6.64
C CYS A 899 0.60 24.90 -5.32
N LEU A 900 1.20 25.58 -4.34
CA LEU A 900 1.54 25.06 -3.02
C LEU A 900 0.59 25.63 -1.96
N ALA A 901 0.17 24.80 -1.01
CA ALA A 901 -0.66 25.23 0.13
C ALA A 901 -0.38 24.50 1.44
N GLY A 902 -0.97 25.00 2.54
CA GLY A 902 -0.91 24.42 3.89
C GLY A 902 -2.15 23.61 4.27
N GLN A 903 -2.22 23.17 5.53
CA GLN A 903 -3.27 22.34 6.15
C GLN A 903 -3.11 20.82 6.03
N ILE A 904 -3.99 20.11 5.31
CA ILE A 904 -4.08 18.64 5.30
C ILE A 904 -3.46 18.09 4.02
N ILE A 905 -2.50 17.16 4.17
CA ILE A 905 -1.70 16.60 3.07
C ILE A 905 -2.54 16.11 1.88
N GLY A 906 -2.10 16.46 0.68
CA GLY A 906 -2.70 16.00 -0.57
C GLY A 906 -1.94 16.47 -1.80
N TRP A 907 -2.19 15.83 -2.94
CA TRP A 907 -1.57 16.16 -4.21
C TRP A 907 -2.47 15.82 -5.40
N THR A 908 -2.52 16.71 -6.38
CA THR A 908 -3.12 16.44 -7.69
C THR A 908 -2.26 17.04 -8.81
N LEU A 909 -2.53 16.58 -10.02
CA LEU A 909 -2.06 17.18 -11.25
C LEU A 909 -3.30 17.53 -12.09
N ASP A 910 -3.52 18.82 -12.33
CA ASP A 910 -4.42 19.20 -13.41
C ASP A 910 -3.77 18.82 -14.74
N ARG A 911 -4.31 17.78 -15.36
CA ARG A 911 -3.81 17.23 -16.63
C ARG A 911 -4.17 18.10 -17.84
N LEU A 912 -5.10 19.06 -17.70
CA LEU A 912 -5.50 19.95 -18.79
C LEU A 912 -4.49 21.10 -18.97
N HIS A 913 -4.09 21.76 -17.89
CA HIS A 913 -3.15 22.89 -17.94
C HIS A 913 -1.72 22.52 -17.48
N GLY A 914 -1.52 21.33 -16.93
CA GLY A 914 -0.21 20.84 -16.49
C GLY A 914 0.29 21.50 -15.19
N VAL A 915 -0.64 21.88 -14.31
CA VAL A 915 -0.36 22.52 -13.02
C VAL A 915 -0.42 21.46 -11.91
N HIS A 916 0.66 21.36 -11.12
CA HIS A 916 0.69 20.51 -9.93
C HIS A 916 0.12 21.25 -8.73
N HIS A 917 -0.77 20.61 -7.98
CA HIS A 917 -1.25 21.12 -6.70
C HIS A 917 -0.69 20.26 -5.58
N ARG A 918 -0.07 20.87 -4.57
CA ARG A 918 0.48 20.15 -3.41
C ARG A 918 0.11 20.87 -2.12
N VAL A 919 -0.51 20.12 -1.22
CA VAL A 919 -0.76 20.56 0.15
C VAL A 919 0.28 19.93 1.07
N LEU A 920 0.94 20.76 1.86
CA LEU A 920 2.00 20.39 2.78
C LEU A 920 1.43 19.83 4.09
N GLU A 921 2.17 18.90 4.70
CA GLU A 921 1.78 18.29 5.97
C GLU A 921 2.14 19.17 7.18
N ALA A 922 1.30 19.12 8.22
CA ALA A 922 1.42 19.95 9.40
C ALA A 922 2.30 19.33 10.53
N PRO A 923 3.31 20.06 11.04
CA PRO A 923 4.11 19.65 12.20
C PRO A 923 3.32 19.38 13.49
N TRP A 924 2.13 19.98 13.67
CA TRP A 924 1.34 19.74 14.89
C TRP A 924 0.74 18.34 14.98
N SER A 925 0.56 17.63 13.86
CA SER A 925 -0.02 16.28 13.81
C SER A 925 1.03 15.16 13.91
N ALA A 926 2.31 15.45 13.72
CA ALA A 926 3.35 14.44 13.61
C ALA A 926 4.08 14.15 14.93
N LEU A 927 4.34 12.88 15.22
CA LEU A 927 5.38 12.49 16.17
C LEU A 927 6.76 12.82 15.60
N LEU A 928 7.72 13.06 16.50
CA LEU A 928 9.10 13.47 16.18
C LEU A 928 9.92 12.46 15.34
N ALA A 929 9.33 11.34 14.90
CA ALA A 929 9.93 10.32 14.05
C ALA A 929 9.24 10.18 12.67
N GLN A 930 8.16 10.93 12.39
CA GLN A 930 7.25 10.65 11.27
C GLN A 930 7.28 11.66 10.11
N MET A 931 7.93 12.83 10.24
CA MET A 931 7.98 13.80 9.13
C MET A 931 9.18 13.61 8.21
N PRO A 932 8.99 13.24 6.92
CA PRO A 932 9.98 13.55 5.90
C PRO A 932 10.03 15.08 5.73
N LEU A 933 11.17 15.68 6.09
CA LEU A 933 11.40 17.11 5.88
C LEU A 933 11.50 17.40 4.37
N ALA A 934 10.44 17.95 3.79
CA ALA A 934 10.39 18.31 2.37
C ALA A 934 11.41 19.41 2.04
N THR A 935 12.23 19.15 1.01
CA THR A 935 13.32 20.00 0.48
C THR A 935 13.30 20.04 -1.04
#